data_AF-W7QAM1-F1
#
_entry.id   AF-W7QAM1-F1
#
_cell.length_a   1.000
_cell.length_b   1.000
_cell.length_c   1.000
_cell.angle_alpha   90.00
_cell.angle_beta   90.00
_cell.angle_gamma   90.00
#
_symmetry.space_group_name_H-M   'P 1'
#
loop_
_entity.id
_entity.type
_entity.pdbx_description
1 polymer ?
#
loop_
_entity_poly.entity_id
_entity_poly.type
_entity_poly.pdbx_seq_one_letter_code
_entity_poly.pdbx_strand_id
1 'polypeptide(L)'
;MTITRSDIKLAKSQKMTDETDAGGFRTSNIVEDGKLNEIFDNVGTIDHAAGNVSFRKVFATVDTANTSTYGNAHIIIAKPPEDNRVSVMAFVGSTEAEQNSGAKERAEGYAGRTLVITDSQTLDDQFANATALYLTTGYDFEIDQVYYIGIEYSQPEANNLPKGGQYFKVTKVTNFGTYQQVEIDPPLNKDYPKTANVFDPTVGQAGAMVEIQPTVLRQTSELVDNAQYAGVTILADDITAGDDVITVNDTQTQLVPFIKGVFTEDSAVSVETSDAYKPLNDDGTGKVRTASIVETVFAQTKNVTVEIADVPKLGSITAVATWSETYSGFLGSSTHKFILKVNEEGTSNGTVSYTNGQLKAVFSNNVPGNAKVTFNYISQSAYPPTTTDDVTPDANDANLYNYDLPADTAIVEGSLLFEQVTSATSTSKTIERLYDKAGDILKKSTVQNFGTYFSQTTTLTNVGSIDYQSGDIRWTENNTSLPLELFNNMYLKNLLATTSNLTFNITTDEFKRESLNIRATLPNDNLVSLSADANGDITGTGGSGTVSLDGLVSVTFDSPVLAESIQYDYVFYKDTAVPEALTGIDPVRLPTNGRVPFIRQFDVIVIHNTQEQALATPAINDTIDLGRINVGWVDIVDANGISLYTADDQHYSLDQATGIVTVNTDWLAQGFTAPFTAFDMIEETVLVSGVQGNRVYTALPISRNYTAGDTYISTALQLGDLFAQVKHVFDQNVWLGNWTNDVSGEPADAGFDNINNPITVNNRSAITERWRIEFLDSDNFELYGEQLGLVGTGNKTVDFSPINPQTSLPYFTVPSAGWSGGWSIGNILRFNTIGAAKPIWFVRSVLPSIASIEQDDIRVQIRGNITQA
;
A
#
# COMPACT_ATOMS: atom_id res chain seq x y z
N MET A 1 -27.86 41.19 -14.80
CA MET A 1 -28.72 40.57 -13.76
C MET A 1 -27.77 39.99 -12.74
N THR A 2 -27.90 40.42 -11.49
CA THR A 2 -27.02 40.03 -10.38
C THR A 2 -27.28 38.58 -9.99
N ILE A 3 -26.22 37.84 -9.64
CA ILE A 3 -26.33 36.49 -9.08
C ILE A 3 -26.88 36.60 -7.66
N THR A 4 -27.87 35.79 -7.31
CA THR A 4 -28.48 35.71 -5.98
C THR A 4 -28.18 34.36 -5.31
N ARG A 5 -28.43 34.23 -4.00
CA ARG A 5 -28.25 32.96 -3.25
C ARG A 5 -29.02 31.81 -3.91
N SER A 6 -30.22 32.05 -4.42
CA SER A 6 -31.06 31.04 -5.09
C SER A 6 -30.52 30.58 -6.46
N ASP A 7 -29.59 31.33 -7.05
CA ASP A 7 -28.95 30.95 -8.32
C ASP A 7 -27.78 29.97 -8.10
N ILE A 8 -27.28 29.83 -6.88
CA ILE A 8 -26.18 28.91 -6.55
C ILE A 8 -26.76 27.58 -6.09
N LYS A 9 -26.48 26.52 -6.85
CA LYS A 9 -27.14 25.21 -6.65
C LYS A 9 -26.14 24.06 -6.75
N LEU A 10 -26.44 22.97 -6.04
CA LEU A 10 -25.81 21.67 -6.25
C LEU A 10 -26.67 20.85 -7.22
N ALA A 11 -26.15 20.51 -8.39
CA ALA A 11 -26.82 19.65 -9.37
C ALA A 11 -26.29 18.21 -9.28
N LYS A 12 -27.18 17.23 -9.46
CA LYS A 12 -26.86 15.80 -9.43
C LYS A 12 -26.19 15.37 -10.74
N SER A 13 -25.32 14.38 -10.66
CA SER A 13 -24.78 13.69 -11.84
C SER A 13 -25.83 12.78 -12.50
N GLN A 14 -25.50 12.23 -13.68
CA GLN A 14 -26.34 11.28 -14.40
C GLN A 14 -26.65 10.01 -13.59
N LYS A 15 -25.69 9.55 -12.79
CA LYS A 15 -25.80 8.33 -11.98
C LYS A 15 -25.31 8.60 -10.56
N MET A 16 -26.25 8.62 -9.61
CA MET A 16 -26.01 8.83 -8.18
C MET A 16 -25.92 7.50 -7.42
N THR A 17 -25.06 6.58 -7.86
CA THR A 17 -24.88 5.24 -7.26
C THR A 17 -23.40 4.98 -6.92
N ASP A 18 -23.10 3.83 -6.30
CA ASP A 18 -21.72 3.39 -5.99
C ASP A 18 -21.08 2.51 -7.06
N GLU A 19 -21.77 2.30 -8.18
CA GLU A 19 -21.28 1.50 -9.31
C GLU A 19 -20.02 2.11 -9.93
N THR A 20 -19.21 1.29 -10.59
CA THR A 20 -17.94 1.74 -11.20
C THR A 20 -18.14 2.77 -12.32
N ASP A 21 -19.29 2.74 -12.98
CA ASP A 21 -19.70 3.65 -14.04
C ASP A 21 -20.60 4.80 -13.55
N ALA A 22 -20.79 4.94 -12.24
CA ALA A 22 -21.54 6.03 -11.62
C ALA A 22 -20.82 7.38 -11.77
N GLY A 23 -21.52 8.49 -11.53
CA GLY A 23 -21.02 9.83 -11.84
C GLY A 23 -21.48 10.29 -13.22
N GLY A 24 -20.53 10.73 -14.06
CA GLY A 24 -20.82 11.29 -15.38
C GLY A 24 -21.31 12.75 -15.33
N PHE A 25 -22.01 13.17 -16.39
CA PHE A 25 -22.34 14.58 -16.63
C PHE A 25 -23.37 15.14 -15.65
N ARG A 26 -23.42 16.47 -15.59
CA ARG A 26 -24.44 17.21 -14.85
C ARG A 26 -25.84 16.94 -15.41
N THR A 27 -26.83 16.90 -14.54
CA THR A 27 -28.27 16.91 -14.91
C THR A 27 -28.96 18.19 -14.42
N SER A 28 -30.21 18.40 -14.83
CA SER A 28 -31.05 19.48 -14.30
C SER A 28 -31.65 19.16 -12.91
N ASN A 29 -31.43 17.95 -12.38
CA ASN A 29 -31.90 17.58 -11.05
C ASN A 29 -31.03 18.26 -9.99
N ILE A 30 -31.66 19.05 -9.13
CA ILE A 30 -30.98 19.81 -8.07
C ILE A 30 -31.07 19.01 -6.75
N VAL A 31 -30.03 19.08 -5.94
CA VAL A 31 -30.03 18.62 -4.54
C VAL A 31 -30.91 19.58 -3.74
N GLU A 32 -32.00 19.07 -3.18
CA GLU A 32 -32.93 19.86 -2.38
C GLU A 32 -32.42 20.01 -0.93
N ASP A 33 -32.38 21.24 -0.43
CA ASP A 33 -31.93 21.52 0.94
C ASP A 33 -32.91 20.94 1.98
N GLY A 34 -32.37 20.43 3.10
CA GLY A 34 -33.13 19.82 4.20
C GLY A 34 -33.83 18.50 3.89
N LYS A 35 -33.77 17.99 2.64
CA LYS A 35 -34.42 16.73 2.27
C LYS A 35 -33.48 15.54 2.46
N LEU A 36 -34.02 14.49 3.06
CA LEU A 36 -33.27 13.26 3.36
C LEU A 36 -32.83 12.54 2.09
N ASN A 37 -31.62 11.99 2.16
CA ASN A 37 -31.03 11.11 1.15
C ASN A 37 -30.89 11.72 -0.26
N GLU A 38 -30.67 13.04 -0.34
CA GLU A 38 -30.54 13.71 -1.63
C GLU A 38 -29.17 13.50 -2.31
N ILE A 39 -28.10 13.36 -1.52
CA ILE A 39 -26.74 13.05 -2.00
C ILE A 39 -26.42 11.57 -1.77
N PHE A 40 -26.46 11.13 -0.51
CA PHE A 40 -26.17 9.75 -0.12
C PHE A 40 -27.44 9.00 0.22
N ASP A 41 -27.47 7.70 -0.05
CA ASP A 41 -28.56 6.83 0.39
C ASP A 41 -28.49 6.57 1.90
N ASN A 42 -29.57 6.04 2.47
CA ASN A 42 -29.61 5.65 3.88
C ASN A 42 -28.50 4.64 4.21
N VAL A 43 -27.92 4.74 5.42
CA VAL A 43 -26.96 3.77 5.93
C VAL A 43 -27.73 2.55 6.45
N GLY A 44 -27.53 1.40 5.80
CA GLY A 44 -28.18 0.16 6.18
C GLY A 44 -27.51 -0.53 7.38
N THR A 45 -28.20 -1.51 7.97
CA THR A 45 -27.61 -2.35 9.04
C THR A 45 -26.38 -3.12 8.55
N ILE A 46 -26.34 -3.50 7.28
CA ILE A 46 -25.19 -4.19 6.67
C ILE A 46 -24.00 -3.22 6.52
N ASP A 47 -24.26 -1.95 6.17
CA ASP A 47 -23.21 -0.93 6.06
C ASP A 47 -22.56 -0.68 7.43
N HIS A 48 -23.36 -0.66 8.51
CA HIS A 48 -22.82 -0.62 9.85
C HIS A 48 -22.12 -1.93 10.25
N ALA A 49 -22.55 -3.11 9.78
CA ALA A 49 -21.90 -4.37 10.16
C ALA A 49 -20.54 -4.59 9.47
N ALA A 50 -20.45 -4.28 8.17
CA ALA A 50 -19.26 -4.56 7.34
C ALA A 50 -18.36 -3.34 7.15
N GLY A 51 -18.85 -2.13 7.42
CA GLY A 51 -18.27 -0.89 6.95
C GLY A 51 -18.60 -0.64 5.47
N ASN A 52 -18.65 0.63 5.07
CA ASN A 52 -18.97 1.01 3.69
C ASN A 52 -18.24 2.30 3.29
N VAL A 53 -17.91 2.43 2.00
CA VAL A 53 -17.41 3.65 1.39
C VAL A 53 -18.28 3.99 0.17
N SER A 54 -18.96 5.13 0.23
CA SER A 54 -19.82 5.62 -0.84
C SER A 54 -19.26 6.87 -1.51
N PHE A 55 -19.32 6.93 -2.85
CA PHE A 55 -18.90 8.08 -3.64
C PHE A 55 -20.10 8.69 -4.37
N ARG A 56 -20.30 10.01 -4.26
CA ARG A 56 -21.41 10.73 -4.91
C ARG A 56 -20.88 11.97 -5.63
N LYS A 57 -21.08 12.01 -6.95
CA LYS A 57 -20.70 13.17 -7.77
C LYS A 57 -21.82 14.17 -7.85
N VAL A 58 -21.53 15.41 -7.53
CA VAL A 58 -22.43 16.56 -7.71
C VAL A 58 -21.69 17.69 -8.41
N PHE A 59 -22.42 18.72 -8.82
CA PHE A 59 -21.87 19.88 -9.48
C PHE A 59 -22.25 21.14 -8.72
N ALA A 60 -21.29 21.97 -8.34
CA ALA A 60 -21.57 23.34 -7.91
C ALA A 60 -21.86 24.18 -9.16
N THR A 61 -23.00 24.86 -9.20
CA THR A 61 -23.52 25.49 -10.42
C THR A 61 -24.10 26.87 -10.20
N VAL A 62 -24.02 27.71 -11.24
CA VAL A 62 -24.67 29.02 -11.30
C VAL A 62 -25.83 28.96 -12.29
N ASP A 63 -27.04 29.27 -11.83
CA ASP A 63 -28.28 29.15 -12.58
C ASP A 63 -28.87 30.50 -13.04
N THR A 64 -28.05 31.28 -13.75
CA THR A 64 -28.49 32.56 -14.33
C THR A 64 -28.70 32.51 -15.84
N ALA A 65 -29.65 33.30 -16.34
CA ALA A 65 -29.90 33.46 -17.78
C ALA A 65 -28.89 34.42 -18.46
N ASN A 66 -27.66 34.50 -17.95
CA ASN A 66 -26.58 35.36 -18.44
C ASN A 66 -25.22 34.68 -18.22
N THR A 67 -24.12 35.40 -18.47
CA THR A 67 -22.74 34.93 -18.24
C THR A 67 -22.06 35.62 -17.06
N SER A 68 -22.83 36.13 -16.09
CA SER A 68 -22.26 36.75 -14.90
C SER A 68 -21.35 35.76 -14.16
N THR A 69 -20.20 36.23 -13.70
CA THR A 69 -19.19 35.39 -13.06
C THR A 69 -19.41 35.31 -11.55
N TYR A 70 -19.56 34.09 -11.05
CA TYR A 70 -19.40 33.79 -9.64
C TYR A 70 -17.92 33.46 -9.40
N GLY A 71 -17.19 34.44 -8.85
CA GLY A 71 -15.74 34.39 -8.73
C GLY A 71 -15.27 33.64 -7.49
N ASN A 72 -14.10 33.03 -7.56
CA ASN A 72 -13.46 32.32 -6.44
C ASN A 72 -14.42 31.36 -5.71
N ALA A 73 -15.21 30.62 -6.47
CA ALA A 73 -16.12 29.65 -5.89
C ALA A 73 -15.32 28.58 -5.13
N HIS A 74 -15.80 28.25 -3.95
CA HIS A 74 -15.27 27.19 -3.10
C HIS A 74 -16.42 26.54 -2.34
N ILE A 75 -16.20 25.32 -1.89
CA ILE A 75 -17.18 24.58 -1.09
C ILE A 75 -16.55 24.17 0.24
N ILE A 76 -17.33 24.26 1.31
CA ILE A 76 -16.96 23.76 2.63
C ILE A 76 -18.01 22.77 3.12
N ILE A 77 -17.56 21.78 3.91
CA ILE A 77 -18.43 21.03 4.80
C ILE A 77 -18.46 21.82 6.10
N ALA A 78 -19.59 22.42 6.44
CA ALA A 78 -19.74 23.28 7.61
C ALA A 78 -19.97 22.49 8.89
N LYS A 79 -20.71 21.38 8.84
CA LYS A 79 -20.99 20.53 10.01
C LYS A 79 -20.61 19.07 9.68
N PRO A 80 -19.79 18.39 10.52
CA PRO A 80 -19.55 16.96 10.37
C PRO A 80 -20.82 16.15 10.66
N PRO A 81 -20.86 14.86 10.27
CA PRO A 81 -21.88 13.92 10.75
C PRO A 81 -21.96 13.89 12.28
N GLU A 82 -23.15 13.64 12.82
CA GLU A 82 -23.37 13.45 14.25
C GLU A 82 -22.87 12.06 14.72
N ASP A 83 -22.91 11.06 13.84
CA ASP A 83 -22.30 9.75 14.13
C ASP A 83 -20.78 9.84 14.02
N ASN A 84 -20.07 9.62 15.13
CA ASN A 84 -18.61 9.58 15.15
C ASN A 84 -17.99 8.44 14.33
N ARG A 85 -18.81 7.50 13.85
CA ARG A 85 -18.41 6.40 12.96
C ARG A 85 -18.63 6.70 11.49
N VAL A 86 -19.28 7.82 11.18
CA VAL A 86 -19.48 8.28 9.81
C VAL A 86 -18.56 9.46 9.59
N SER A 87 -17.84 9.43 8.48
CA SER A 87 -17.01 10.55 8.04
C SER A 87 -17.41 10.93 6.63
N VAL A 88 -17.45 12.24 6.37
CA VAL A 88 -17.74 12.80 5.04
C VAL A 88 -16.64 13.77 4.66
N MET A 89 -16.18 13.63 3.42
CA MET A 89 -15.16 14.48 2.81
C MET A 89 -15.53 14.77 1.36
N ALA A 90 -14.85 15.75 0.76
CA ALA A 90 -15.06 16.09 -0.64
C ALA A 90 -13.74 16.36 -1.37
N PHE A 91 -13.70 16.12 -2.68
CA PHE A 91 -12.59 16.53 -3.54
C PHE A 91 -13.10 16.90 -4.94
N VAL A 92 -12.29 17.68 -5.68
CA VAL A 92 -12.69 18.15 -7.02
C VAL A 92 -12.63 17.01 -8.04
N GLY A 93 -13.67 16.91 -8.87
CA GLY A 93 -13.69 15.99 -10.01
C GLY A 93 -12.73 16.43 -11.12
N SER A 94 -12.05 15.50 -11.76
CA SER A 94 -11.07 15.80 -12.83
C SER A 94 -11.75 16.38 -14.07
N THR A 95 -12.91 15.83 -14.43
CA THR A 95 -13.72 16.24 -15.57
C THR A 95 -15.21 16.08 -15.28
N GLU A 96 -16.06 16.74 -16.07
CA GLU A 96 -17.51 16.50 -15.97
C GLU A 96 -17.90 15.06 -16.34
N ALA A 97 -17.15 14.41 -17.23
CA ALA A 97 -17.41 13.03 -17.65
C ALA A 97 -16.94 11.98 -16.63
N GLU A 98 -16.08 12.36 -15.68
CA GLU A 98 -15.44 11.44 -14.74
C GLU A 98 -16.46 10.53 -14.05
N GLN A 99 -16.15 9.23 -14.09
CA GLN A 99 -16.90 8.17 -13.45
C GLN A 99 -16.24 7.75 -12.13
N ASN A 100 -16.99 7.01 -11.31
CA ASN A 100 -16.58 6.59 -9.98
C ASN A 100 -15.26 5.81 -9.97
N SER A 101 -15.04 4.93 -10.95
CA SER A 101 -13.75 4.22 -11.11
C SER A 101 -12.53 5.16 -11.18
N GLY A 102 -12.61 6.22 -12.00
CA GLY A 102 -11.53 7.22 -12.09
C GLY A 102 -11.40 8.07 -10.83
N ALA A 103 -12.51 8.34 -10.14
CA ALA A 103 -12.50 9.07 -8.87
C ALA A 103 -11.85 8.26 -7.74
N LYS A 104 -12.13 6.95 -7.68
CA LYS A 104 -11.56 6.00 -6.72
C LYS A 104 -10.05 5.84 -6.91
N GLU A 105 -9.58 5.68 -8.14
CA GLU A 105 -8.14 5.63 -8.47
C GLU A 105 -7.37 6.86 -7.95
N ARG A 106 -7.96 8.06 -8.07
CA ARG A 106 -7.36 9.28 -7.50
C ARG A 106 -7.45 9.33 -5.99
N ALA A 107 -8.54 8.82 -5.41
CA ALA A 107 -8.73 8.79 -3.96
C ALA A 107 -7.66 7.92 -3.27
N GLU A 108 -7.28 6.80 -3.88
CA GLU A 108 -6.21 5.92 -3.36
C GLU A 108 -4.82 6.24 -3.92
N GLY A 109 -4.65 7.38 -4.60
CA GLY A 109 -3.41 7.80 -5.27
C GLY A 109 -2.20 8.09 -4.37
N TYR A 110 -2.21 7.68 -3.11
CA TYR A 110 -1.09 7.85 -2.17
C TYR A 110 0.09 6.91 -2.43
N ALA A 111 -0.11 5.85 -3.22
CA ALA A 111 0.97 5.06 -3.78
C ALA A 111 0.71 4.84 -5.28
N GLY A 112 1.41 5.59 -6.13
CA GLY A 112 1.35 5.44 -7.59
C GLY A 112 2.61 4.75 -8.13
N ARG A 113 2.44 3.79 -9.04
CA ARG A 113 3.57 3.09 -9.69
C ARG A 113 4.51 4.04 -10.45
N THR A 114 5.82 3.91 -10.21
CA THR A 114 6.85 4.75 -10.85
C THR A 114 7.91 3.92 -11.57
N LEU A 115 9.15 3.91 -11.07
CA LEU A 115 10.31 3.28 -11.70
C LEU A 115 10.24 1.77 -11.58
N VAL A 116 10.67 1.09 -12.64
CA VAL A 116 10.88 -0.36 -12.62
C VAL A 116 12.11 -0.67 -11.75
N ILE A 117 11.96 -1.63 -10.84
CA ILE A 117 13.06 -2.20 -10.07
C ILE A 117 13.74 -3.23 -10.98
N THR A 118 14.89 -2.86 -11.54
CA THR A 118 15.67 -3.75 -12.43
C THR A 118 16.71 -4.58 -11.69
N ASP A 119 17.13 -4.12 -10.52
CA ASP A 119 18.28 -4.68 -9.79
C ASP A 119 17.89 -5.91 -8.95
N SER A 120 16.59 -6.14 -8.75
CA SER A 120 16.04 -7.36 -8.16
C SER A 120 15.04 -8.00 -9.10
N GLN A 121 15.21 -9.30 -9.35
CA GLN A 121 14.31 -10.11 -10.17
C GLN A 121 13.72 -11.26 -9.34
N THR A 122 12.56 -11.77 -9.77
CA THR A 122 11.97 -12.96 -9.16
C THR A 122 12.86 -14.18 -9.39
N LEU A 123 13.10 -14.95 -8.32
CA LEU A 123 13.90 -16.18 -8.42
C LEU A 123 13.17 -17.25 -9.22
N ASP A 124 11.86 -17.35 -9.04
CA ASP A 124 10.95 -18.30 -9.70
C ASP A 124 9.54 -17.69 -9.84
N ASP A 125 8.58 -18.47 -10.32
CA ASP A 125 7.16 -18.12 -10.30
C ASP A 125 6.70 -17.75 -8.88
N GLN A 126 5.92 -16.67 -8.76
CA GLN A 126 5.30 -16.26 -7.50
C GLN A 126 3.84 -16.68 -7.52
N PHE A 127 3.43 -17.55 -6.61
CA PHE A 127 2.10 -18.15 -6.63
C PHE A 127 1.09 -17.33 -5.82
N ALA A 128 -0.18 -17.41 -6.22
CA ALA A 128 -1.28 -16.86 -5.47
C ALA A 128 -1.27 -17.34 -4.00
N ASN A 129 -1.66 -16.45 -3.09
CA ASN A 129 -1.62 -16.59 -1.63
C ASN A 129 -0.22 -16.66 -1.00
N ALA A 130 0.86 -16.48 -1.77
CA ALA A 130 2.18 -16.32 -1.18
C ALA A 130 2.22 -15.06 -0.31
N THR A 131 2.77 -15.18 0.90
CA THR A 131 2.97 -14.09 1.87
C THR A 131 4.38 -13.50 1.79
N ALA A 132 5.22 -14.00 0.87
CA ALA A 132 6.56 -13.49 0.66
C ALA A 132 6.98 -13.66 -0.80
N LEU A 133 7.79 -12.71 -1.28
CA LEU A 133 8.48 -12.74 -2.55
C LEU A 133 9.91 -13.25 -2.37
N TYR A 134 10.36 -14.10 -3.29
CA TYR A 134 11.74 -14.59 -3.34
C TYR A 134 12.48 -13.93 -4.50
N LEU A 135 13.39 -13.02 -4.18
CA LEU A 135 14.04 -12.13 -5.14
C LEU A 135 15.57 -12.27 -5.11
N THR A 136 16.24 -11.94 -6.20
CA THR A 136 17.70 -11.72 -6.17
C THR A 136 18.03 -10.51 -5.30
N THR A 137 19.12 -10.59 -4.53
CA THR A 137 19.66 -9.42 -3.82
C THR A 137 20.14 -8.39 -4.84
N GLY A 138 19.71 -7.14 -4.72
CA GLY A 138 20.16 -6.04 -5.57
C GLY A 138 19.37 -4.74 -5.39
N TYR A 139 18.13 -4.83 -4.90
CA TYR A 139 17.33 -3.70 -4.46
C TYR A 139 17.03 -3.79 -2.96
N ASP A 140 17.23 -2.68 -2.24
CA ASP A 140 16.95 -2.58 -0.81
C ASP A 140 15.48 -2.20 -0.59
N PHE A 141 14.67 -3.18 -0.20
CA PHE A 141 13.28 -2.96 0.18
C PHE A 141 13.20 -2.36 1.58
N GLU A 142 12.42 -1.30 1.73
CA GLU A 142 12.19 -0.66 3.02
C GLU A 142 10.95 -1.27 3.69
N ILE A 143 11.04 -1.52 4.99
CA ILE A 143 9.89 -1.93 5.80
C ILE A 143 8.89 -0.77 5.82
N ASP A 144 7.61 -1.13 5.80
CA ASP A 144 6.46 -0.23 5.74
C ASP A 144 6.27 0.57 4.45
N GLN A 145 7.13 0.38 3.45
CA GLN A 145 6.94 0.99 2.13
C GLN A 145 6.06 0.14 1.21
N VAL A 146 5.32 0.83 0.35
CA VAL A 146 4.41 0.23 -0.64
C VAL A 146 5.15 0.05 -1.97
N TYR A 147 5.02 -1.12 -2.56
CA TYR A 147 5.57 -1.47 -3.86
C TYR A 147 4.47 -2.06 -4.74
N TYR A 148 4.77 -2.23 -6.03
CA TYR A 148 3.84 -2.83 -6.98
C TYR A 148 4.49 -4.01 -7.70
N ILE A 149 3.75 -5.11 -7.80
CA ILE A 149 4.10 -6.27 -8.63
C ILE A 149 3.06 -6.40 -9.73
N GLY A 150 3.49 -6.47 -10.99
CA GLY A 150 2.59 -6.50 -12.13
C GLY A 150 3.03 -7.40 -13.26
N ILE A 151 2.06 -7.85 -14.04
CA ILE A 151 2.26 -8.50 -15.33
C ILE A 151 2.24 -7.40 -16.40
N GLU A 152 3.39 -7.12 -16.98
CA GLU A 152 3.58 -6.06 -17.98
C GLU A 152 4.38 -6.56 -19.18
N TYR A 153 3.83 -6.40 -20.39
CA TYR A 153 4.49 -6.78 -21.64
C TYR A 153 3.89 -6.04 -22.84
N SER A 154 4.64 -5.90 -23.93
CA SER A 154 4.27 -5.09 -25.10
C SER A 154 3.28 -5.76 -26.06
N GLN A 155 3.23 -7.10 -26.05
CA GLN A 155 2.38 -7.90 -26.94
C GLN A 155 0.88 -7.74 -26.59
N PRO A 156 -0.05 -8.13 -27.50
CA PRO A 156 -1.47 -8.21 -27.19
C PRO A 156 -1.72 -9.05 -25.95
N GLU A 157 -2.70 -8.63 -25.13
CA GLU A 157 -3.02 -9.35 -23.89
C GLU A 157 -3.50 -10.79 -24.18
N ALA A 158 -2.91 -11.75 -23.47
CA ALA A 158 -3.30 -13.15 -23.54
C ALA A 158 -4.30 -13.48 -22.43
N ASN A 159 -5.36 -14.24 -22.74
CA ASN A 159 -6.42 -14.59 -21.78
C ASN A 159 -5.91 -15.32 -20.52
N ASN A 160 -4.80 -16.07 -20.64
CA ASN A 160 -4.18 -16.80 -19.54
C ASN A 160 -3.09 -15.99 -18.81
N LEU A 161 -2.84 -14.75 -19.23
CA LEU A 161 -1.84 -13.86 -18.65
C LEU A 161 -2.34 -12.39 -18.69
N PRO A 162 -3.45 -12.09 -18.01
CA PRO A 162 -4.02 -10.74 -18.01
C PRO A 162 -3.02 -9.75 -17.39
N LYS A 163 -2.85 -8.61 -18.06
CA LYS A 163 -1.95 -7.55 -17.60
C LYS A 163 -2.46 -6.94 -16.31
N GLY A 164 -1.59 -6.20 -15.63
CA GLY A 164 -1.88 -5.59 -14.34
C GLY A 164 -1.39 -6.43 -13.16
N GLY A 165 -1.69 -5.98 -11.95
CA GLY A 165 -0.99 -6.43 -10.76
C GLY A 165 -1.64 -5.98 -9.47
N GLN A 166 -0.87 -5.94 -8.40
CA GLN A 166 -1.31 -5.47 -7.09
C GLN A 166 -0.25 -4.61 -6.42
N TYR A 167 -0.70 -3.74 -5.53
CA TYR A 167 0.17 -3.10 -4.55
C TYR A 167 0.37 -4.04 -3.35
N PHE A 168 1.52 -3.92 -2.70
CA PHE A 168 1.84 -4.64 -1.48
C PHE A 168 2.74 -3.79 -0.59
N LYS A 169 2.55 -3.92 0.72
CA LYS A 169 3.41 -3.32 1.74
C LYS A 169 4.44 -4.34 2.19
N VAL A 170 5.69 -3.92 2.36
CA VAL A 170 6.76 -4.80 2.89
C VAL A 170 6.69 -4.82 4.40
N THR A 171 6.52 -6.01 4.98
CA THR A 171 6.45 -6.20 6.43
C THR A 171 7.80 -6.61 7.01
N LYS A 172 8.61 -7.33 6.24
CA LYS A 172 9.95 -7.76 6.65
C LYS A 172 10.83 -8.13 5.47
N VAL A 173 12.13 -7.92 5.60
CA VAL A 173 13.13 -8.33 4.61
C VAL A 173 14.17 -9.21 5.29
N THR A 174 14.37 -10.43 4.77
CA THR A 174 15.40 -11.37 5.24
C THR A 174 16.40 -11.64 4.11
N ASN A 175 17.68 -11.33 4.37
CA ASN A 175 18.75 -11.50 3.39
C ASN A 175 19.50 -12.82 3.58
N PHE A 176 19.68 -13.57 2.49
CA PHE A 176 20.40 -14.85 2.46
C PHE A 176 21.65 -14.79 1.55
N GLY A 177 22.23 -13.59 1.40
CA GLY A 177 23.45 -13.36 0.64
C GLY A 177 23.22 -13.11 -0.85
N THR A 178 22.77 -14.12 -1.61
CA THR A 178 22.51 -13.98 -3.07
C THR A 178 21.04 -13.83 -3.42
N TYR A 179 20.16 -14.08 -2.46
CA TYR A 179 18.73 -13.87 -2.57
C TYR A 179 18.17 -13.27 -1.28
N GLN A 180 17.01 -12.64 -1.41
CA GLN A 180 16.28 -12.03 -0.30
C GLN A 180 14.83 -12.52 -0.31
N GLN A 181 14.29 -12.71 0.89
CA GLN A 181 12.87 -12.95 1.11
C GLN A 181 12.25 -11.64 1.58
N VAL A 182 11.25 -11.16 0.85
CA VAL A 182 10.49 -9.96 1.17
C VAL A 182 9.11 -10.41 1.58
N GLU A 183 8.79 -10.35 2.87
CA GLU A 183 7.45 -10.64 3.39
C GLU A 183 6.53 -9.46 3.06
N ILE A 184 5.31 -9.77 2.61
CA ILE A 184 4.37 -8.82 2.02
C ILE A 184 2.98 -8.91 2.64
N ASP A 185 2.27 -7.78 2.64
CA ASP A 185 0.85 -7.69 2.98
C ASP A 185 0.15 -6.76 1.99
N PRO A 186 -0.95 -7.19 1.32
CA PRO A 186 -1.61 -8.50 1.40
C PRO A 186 -0.83 -9.60 0.67
N PRO A 187 -1.19 -10.88 0.89
CA PRO A 187 -0.70 -11.99 0.07
C PRO A 187 -1.02 -11.79 -1.43
N LEU A 188 -0.30 -12.50 -2.29
CA LEU A 188 -0.52 -12.39 -3.75
C LEU A 188 -1.95 -12.83 -4.15
N ASN A 189 -2.62 -12.02 -4.96
CA ASN A 189 -3.99 -12.25 -5.42
C ASN A 189 -4.06 -13.17 -6.64
N LYS A 190 -2.94 -13.39 -7.34
CA LYS A 190 -2.81 -14.25 -8.52
C LYS A 190 -1.37 -14.72 -8.69
N ASP A 191 -1.17 -15.61 -9.66
CA ASP A 191 0.17 -16.07 -10.04
C ASP A 191 0.89 -15.01 -10.88
N TYR A 192 2.17 -14.77 -10.56
CA TYR A 192 3.10 -13.90 -11.29
C TYR A 192 4.26 -14.76 -11.80
N PRO A 193 4.19 -15.26 -13.05
CA PRO A 193 5.19 -16.17 -13.58
C PRO A 193 6.48 -15.43 -13.92
N LYS A 194 7.61 -16.10 -13.74
CA LYS A 194 8.93 -15.57 -14.11
C LYS A 194 9.09 -15.49 -15.63
N THR A 195 8.63 -16.51 -16.34
CA THR A 195 8.57 -16.52 -17.81
C THR A 195 7.20 -16.95 -18.32
N ALA A 196 6.80 -16.44 -19.48
CA ALA A 196 5.56 -16.84 -20.14
C ALA A 196 5.71 -16.79 -21.66
N ASN A 197 4.86 -17.53 -22.38
CA ASN A 197 4.81 -17.49 -23.85
C ASN A 197 3.56 -16.74 -24.30
N VAL A 198 3.75 -15.68 -25.10
CA VAL A 198 2.65 -14.85 -25.62
C VAL A 198 2.71 -14.74 -27.15
N PHE A 199 1.56 -14.49 -27.78
CA PHE A 199 1.48 -14.30 -29.21
C PHE A 199 2.06 -12.95 -29.62
N ASP A 200 2.92 -12.93 -30.64
CA ASP A 200 3.48 -11.69 -31.20
C ASP A 200 3.05 -11.51 -32.68
N PRO A 201 2.16 -10.54 -32.98
CA PRO A 201 1.67 -10.33 -34.35
C PRO A 201 2.76 -9.77 -35.29
N THR A 202 3.88 -9.27 -34.77
CA THR A 202 4.95 -8.65 -35.58
C THR A 202 5.89 -9.66 -36.22
N VAL A 203 5.88 -10.91 -35.75
CA VAL A 203 6.80 -11.98 -36.18
C VAL A 203 6.40 -12.60 -37.53
N GLY A 204 5.30 -12.16 -38.15
CA GLY A 204 4.96 -12.47 -39.56
C GLY A 204 4.58 -13.93 -39.84
N GLN A 205 4.50 -14.78 -38.83
CA GLN A 205 3.99 -16.15 -38.92
C GLN A 205 2.71 -16.29 -38.10
N ALA A 206 1.68 -16.92 -38.68
CA ALA A 206 0.44 -17.22 -37.97
C ALA A 206 0.75 -18.14 -36.76
N GLY A 207 0.46 -17.66 -35.54
CA GLY A 207 0.71 -18.39 -34.30
C GLY A 207 2.13 -18.28 -33.73
N ALA A 208 2.94 -17.29 -34.13
CA ALA A 208 4.25 -17.06 -33.53
C ALA A 208 4.13 -16.70 -32.04
N MET A 209 4.64 -17.58 -31.18
CA MET A 209 4.76 -17.38 -29.74
C MET A 209 6.18 -16.92 -29.39
N VAL A 210 6.30 -15.97 -28.47
CA VAL A 210 7.58 -15.46 -27.96
C VAL A 210 7.61 -15.64 -26.44
N GLU A 211 8.75 -16.10 -25.93
CA GLU A 211 9.00 -16.16 -24.49
C GLU A 211 9.33 -14.76 -23.96
N ILE A 212 8.65 -14.37 -22.88
CA ILE A 212 8.76 -13.08 -22.23
C ILE A 212 9.00 -13.26 -20.73
N GLN A 213 9.50 -12.21 -20.08
CA GLN A 213 9.53 -12.08 -18.61
C GLN A 213 8.48 -11.05 -18.21
N PRO A 214 7.23 -11.47 -17.92
CA PRO A 214 6.13 -10.52 -17.76
C PRO A 214 6.09 -9.89 -16.36
N THR A 215 6.68 -10.51 -15.34
CA THR A 215 6.60 -10.03 -13.96
C THR A 215 7.57 -8.89 -13.72
N VAL A 216 7.02 -7.73 -13.38
CA VAL A 216 7.75 -6.48 -13.16
C VAL A 216 7.46 -5.97 -11.75
N LEU A 217 8.53 -5.61 -11.03
CA LEU A 217 8.45 -4.91 -9.75
C LEU A 217 8.64 -3.41 -9.99
N ARG A 218 7.87 -2.58 -9.28
CA ARG A 218 7.97 -1.12 -9.37
C ARG A 218 8.01 -0.48 -7.99
N GLN A 219 8.79 0.59 -7.90
CA GLN A 219 8.70 1.56 -6.81
C GLN A 219 7.36 2.29 -6.90
N THR A 220 6.88 2.80 -5.76
CA THR A 220 5.73 3.70 -5.72
C THR A 220 6.15 5.09 -5.26
N SER A 221 5.30 6.08 -5.49
CA SER A 221 5.49 7.44 -5.01
C SER A 221 4.15 8.04 -4.60
N GLU A 222 4.19 8.88 -3.57
CA GLU A 222 3.06 9.69 -3.10
C GLU A 222 2.73 10.86 -4.04
N LEU A 223 3.57 11.16 -5.04
CA LEU A 223 3.46 12.35 -5.90
C LEU A 223 2.58 12.15 -7.15
N VAL A 224 1.77 11.09 -7.20
CA VAL A 224 0.97 10.74 -8.40
C VAL A 224 -0.49 11.16 -8.20
N ASP A 225 -0.89 12.28 -8.84
CA ASP A 225 -2.28 12.78 -9.01
C ASP A 225 -3.31 12.28 -7.97
N ASN A 226 -3.05 12.55 -6.69
CA ASN A 226 -3.92 12.12 -5.60
C ASN A 226 -5.03 13.13 -5.33
N ALA A 227 -6.17 12.62 -4.84
CA ALA A 227 -7.29 13.47 -4.46
C ALA A 227 -6.89 14.42 -3.32
N GLN A 228 -7.24 15.69 -3.49
CA GLN A 228 -7.09 16.72 -2.48
C GLN A 228 -8.38 16.85 -1.69
N TYR A 229 -8.39 16.32 -0.46
CA TYR A 229 -9.58 16.26 0.37
C TYR A 229 -9.85 17.57 1.08
N ALA A 230 -11.12 17.94 1.12
CA ALA A 230 -11.68 18.90 2.06
C ALA A 230 -12.60 18.18 3.04
N GLY A 231 -12.55 18.64 4.28
CA GLY A 231 -13.30 18.07 5.40
C GLY A 231 -13.59 19.13 6.44
N VAL A 232 -14.02 18.67 7.61
CA VAL A 232 -14.34 19.53 8.75
C VAL A 232 -13.94 18.83 10.04
N THR A 233 -13.48 19.63 11.00
CA THR A 233 -13.17 19.17 12.36
C THR A 233 -13.65 20.19 13.37
N ILE A 234 -13.62 19.80 14.64
CA ILE A 234 -13.99 20.63 15.78
C ILE A 234 -12.72 21.20 16.40
N LEU A 235 -12.81 22.45 16.84
CA LEU A 235 -11.76 23.11 17.60
C LEU A 235 -11.55 22.41 18.95
N ALA A 236 -10.31 22.01 19.23
CA ALA A 236 -9.97 21.27 20.46
C ALA A 236 -9.68 22.21 21.64
N ASP A 237 -9.00 23.33 21.38
CA ASP A 237 -8.62 24.33 22.39
C ASP A 237 -9.15 25.72 21.99
N ASP A 238 -9.57 26.53 22.96
CA ASP A 238 -10.01 27.91 22.72
C ASP A 238 -8.94 28.71 21.94
N ILE A 239 -9.37 29.50 20.97
CA ILE A 239 -8.50 30.44 20.25
C ILE A 239 -8.66 31.82 20.88
N THR A 240 -7.55 32.48 21.16
CA THR A 240 -7.50 33.89 21.52
C THR A 240 -7.06 34.73 20.33
N ALA A 241 -7.65 35.92 20.17
CA ALA A 241 -7.23 36.87 19.15
C ALA A 241 -5.73 37.19 19.30
N GLY A 242 -4.96 36.98 18.22
CA GLY A 242 -3.51 37.08 18.17
C GLY A 242 -2.79 35.74 18.07
N ASP A 243 -3.48 34.61 18.26
CA ASP A 243 -2.89 33.27 18.10
C ASP A 243 -2.64 32.95 16.62
N ASP A 244 -1.52 32.28 16.33
CA ASP A 244 -1.14 31.81 14.99
C ASP A 244 -0.97 30.27 14.92
N VAL A 245 -1.28 29.58 16.02
CA VAL A 245 -1.32 28.12 16.12
C VAL A 245 -2.62 27.71 16.77
N ILE A 246 -3.39 26.86 16.08
CA ILE A 246 -4.66 26.34 16.57
C ILE A 246 -4.56 24.82 16.76
N THR A 247 -5.22 24.28 17.79
CA THR A 247 -5.33 22.84 18.02
C THR A 247 -6.71 22.36 17.61
N VAL A 248 -6.78 21.35 16.74
CA VAL A 248 -8.03 20.74 16.27
C VAL A 248 -8.11 19.28 16.70
N ASN A 249 -9.32 18.70 16.70
CA ASN A 249 -9.48 17.28 17.04
C ASN A 249 -8.80 16.36 16.02
N ASP A 250 -8.87 16.71 14.74
CA ASP A 250 -8.37 15.90 13.65
C ASP A 250 -7.87 16.77 12.49
N THR A 251 -6.74 16.40 11.90
CA THR A 251 -6.23 16.96 10.62
C THR A 251 -6.37 15.98 9.45
N GLN A 252 -6.80 14.75 9.77
CA GLN A 252 -7.03 13.64 8.86
C GLN A 252 -8.43 13.05 9.08
N THR A 253 -9.00 12.46 8.05
CA THR A 253 -10.33 11.82 8.09
C THR A 253 -10.25 10.40 7.57
N GLN A 254 -11.18 9.54 8.00
CA GLN A 254 -11.21 8.13 7.63
C GLN A 254 -11.71 7.94 6.19
N LEU A 255 -10.88 7.45 5.27
CA LEU A 255 -11.33 7.13 3.90
C LEU A 255 -11.85 5.71 3.79
N VAL A 256 -11.07 4.73 4.29
CA VAL A 256 -11.45 3.31 4.27
C VAL A 256 -11.69 2.82 5.68
N PRO A 257 -12.75 2.06 5.97
CA PRO A 257 -12.97 1.55 7.32
C PRO A 257 -11.89 0.55 7.75
N PHE A 258 -11.53 0.60 9.04
CA PHE A 258 -10.63 -0.37 9.68
C PHE A 258 -11.38 -1.09 10.79
N ILE A 259 -11.14 -2.39 10.90
CA ILE A 259 -11.66 -3.25 11.94
C ILE A 259 -10.54 -3.48 12.94
N LYS A 260 -10.76 -3.05 14.19
CA LYS A 260 -9.87 -3.37 15.30
C LYS A 260 -10.17 -4.78 15.79
N GLY A 261 -9.40 -5.75 15.32
CA GLY A 261 -9.50 -7.14 15.76
C GLY A 261 -8.79 -7.33 17.11
N VAL A 262 -9.40 -8.11 18.00
CA VAL A 262 -8.78 -8.54 19.25
C VAL A 262 -8.24 -9.94 19.04
N PHE A 263 -6.94 -10.10 19.19
CA PHE A 263 -6.24 -11.36 19.02
C PHE A 263 -5.55 -11.73 20.33
N THR A 264 -5.39 -13.02 20.55
CA THR A 264 -4.57 -13.53 21.64
C THR A 264 -3.39 -14.23 21.01
N GLU A 265 -2.19 -13.78 21.37
CA GLU A 265 -0.99 -14.54 21.06
C GLU A 265 -0.89 -15.66 22.10
N ASP A 266 -1.06 -16.90 21.65
CA ASP A 266 -0.81 -18.10 22.45
C ASP A 266 0.53 -18.68 22.03
N SER A 267 1.61 -18.09 22.55
CA SER A 267 2.95 -18.62 22.35
C SER A 267 3.14 -19.80 23.31
N ALA A 268 2.70 -21.00 22.89
CA ALA A 268 3.22 -22.27 23.40
C ALA A 268 4.71 -22.49 23.02
N VAL A 269 5.34 -21.50 22.39
CA VAL A 269 6.74 -21.48 21.96
C VAL A 269 7.61 -21.19 23.19
N SER A 270 8.38 -22.19 23.60
CA SER A 270 9.41 -22.05 24.64
C SER A 270 10.38 -20.94 24.24
N VAL A 271 10.69 -20.04 25.16
CA VAL A 271 11.71 -19.02 24.92
C VAL A 271 13.06 -19.70 24.70
N GLU A 272 13.61 -19.61 23.48
CA GLU A 272 14.91 -20.17 23.16
C GLU A 272 16.02 -19.32 23.80
N THR A 273 16.50 -19.75 24.96
CA THR A 273 17.66 -19.13 25.61
C THR A 273 18.94 -19.77 25.09
N SER A 274 19.99 -18.99 24.81
CA SER A 274 21.27 -19.53 24.31
C SER A 274 21.89 -20.56 25.26
N ASP A 275 21.54 -20.50 26.55
CA ASP A 275 22.07 -21.39 27.57
C ASP A 275 21.46 -22.80 27.52
N ALA A 276 20.28 -22.95 26.90
CA ALA A 276 19.56 -24.21 26.78
C ALA A 276 20.02 -25.06 25.58
N TYR A 277 20.66 -24.46 24.57
CA TYR A 277 21.01 -25.13 23.31
C TYR A 277 22.52 -25.21 23.10
N LYS A 278 23.04 -26.40 22.77
CA LYS A 278 24.46 -26.64 22.49
C LYS A 278 24.62 -27.64 21.35
N PRO A 279 25.65 -27.57 20.50
CA PRO A 279 25.92 -28.63 19.53
C PRO A 279 26.33 -29.93 20.25
N LEU A 280 26.06 -31.09 19.64
CA LEU A 280 26.47 -32.41 20.17
C LEU A 280 28.00 -32.55 20.37
N ASN A 281 28.82 -31.75 19.68
CA ASN A 281 30.27 -31.79 19.83
C ASN A 281 30.77 -30.86 20.96
N ASP A 282 31.66 -31.39 21.80
CA ASP A 282 32.28 -30.72 22.97
C ASP A 282 32.97 -29.37 22.71
N ASP A 283 33.23 -28.99 21.45
CA ASP A 283 33.94 -27.74 21.12
C ASP A 283 33.03 -26.53 20.90
N GLY A 284 31.71 -26.71 20.83
CA GLY A 284 30.77 -25.58 20.68
C GLY A 284 30.84 -24.82 19.36
N THR A 285 31.62 -25.27 18.36
CA THR A 285 31.89 -24.48 17.13
C THR A 285 31.10 -24.88 15.90
N GLY A 286 30.42 -26.03 15.92
CA GLY A 286 29.63 -26.52 14.79
C GLY A 286 30.43 -26.73 13.49
N LYS A 287 31.76 -26.99 13.57
CA LYS A 287 32.61 -27.21 12.38
C LYS A 287 33.21 -28.61 12.32
N VAL A 288 33.26 -29.13 11.08
CA VAL A 288 33.80 -30.43 10.67
C VAL A 288 35.25 -30.65 11.16
N ARG A 289 35.53 -31.83 11.72
CA ARG A 289 36.83 -32.31 12.27
C ARG A 289 38.01 -32.41 11.25
N THR A 290 38.06 -31.57 10.21
CA THR A 290 39.07 -31.64 9.13
C THR A 290 40.19 -30.62 9.33
N ALA A 291 41.44 -31.10 9.40
CA ALA A 291 42.65 -30.30 9.31
C ALA A 291 43.17 -30.30 7.86
N SER A 292 43.76 -29.17 7.43
CA SER A 292 44.34 -29.02 6.10
C SER A 292 45.75 -28.45 6.20
N ILE A 293 46.68 -29.02 5.44
CA ILE A 293 48.03 -28.47 5.25
C ILE A 293 48.33 -28.33 3.76
N VAL A 294 48.90 -27.20 3.38
CA VAL A 294 49.19 -26.89 1.97
C VAL A 294 50.70 -26.81 1.78
N GLU A 295 51.21 -27.58 0.82
CA GLU A 295 52.61 -27.57 0.41
C GLU A 295 52.72 -27.05 -1.03
N THR A 296 53.73 -26.22 -1.28
CA THR A 296 54.00 -25.73 -2.65
C THR A 296 55.16 -26.52 -3.24
N VAL A 297 54.93 -27.16 -4.39
CA VAL A 297 55.93 -27.99 -5.05
C VAL A 297 57.06 -27.13 -5.61
N PHE A 298 58.30 -27.34 -5.18
CA PHE A 298 59.44 -26.52 -5.62
C PHE A 298 59.92 -26.84 -7.05
N ALA A 299 59.82 -28.10 -7.47
CA ALA A 299 60.24 -28.56 -8.80
C ALA A 299 59.37 -29.75 -9.24
N GLN A 300 59.29 -30.00 -10.55
CA GLN A 300 58.42 -31.03 -11.09
C GLN A 300 58.68 -32.40 -10.44
N THR A 301 57.66 -32.97 -9.80
CA THR A 301 57.79 -34.22 -9.01
C THR A 301 56.50 -35.04 -9.05
N LYS A 302 56.61 -36.35 -8.80
CA LYS A 302 55.47 -37.22 -8.51
C LYS A 302 55.25 -37.40 -7.01
N ASN A 303 56.27 -37.15 -6.20
CA ASN A 303 56.23 -37.36 -4.76
C ASN A 303 56.25 -36.00 -4.08
N VAL A 304 55.24 -35.75 -3.24
CA VAL A 304 55.18 -34.57 -2.37
C VAL A 304 55.06 -35.07 -0.95
N THR A 305 55.92 -34.56 -0.07
CA THR A 305 55.99 -34.98 1.32
C THR A 305 56.03 -33.77 2.22
N VAL A 306 55.23 -33.80 3.28
CA VAL A 306 55.10 -32.71 4.26
C VAL A 306 55.27 -33.28 5.64
N GLU A 307 56.16 -32.68 6.42
CA GLU A 307 56.28 -32.98 7.84
C GLU A 307 55.15 -32.32 8.61
N ILE A 308 54.46 -33.10 9.42
CA ILE A 308 53.43 -32.62 10.33
C ILE A 308 53.76 -33.05 11.75
N ALA A 309 53.56 -32.15 12.70
CA ALA A 309 53.64 -32.45 14.13
C ALA A 309 52.36 -33.17 14.64
N ASP A 310 51.37 -33.31 13.77
CA ASP A 310 50.05 -33.85 14.05
C ASP A 310 49.95 -35.33 13.66
N VAL A 311 49.03 -36.07 14.29
CA VAL A 311 48.80 -37.50 14.03
C VAL A 311 47.46 -37.65 13.29
N PRO A 312 47.43 -37.88 11.97
CA PRO A 312 46.19 -38.06 11.21
C PRO A 312 45.52 -39.41 11.50
N LYS A 313 44.18 -39.50 11.41
CA LYS A 313 43.44 -40.77 11.39
C LYS A 313 43.71 -41.49 10.06
N LEU A 314 44.28 -42.69 10.12
CA LEU A 314 44.46 -43.56 8.96
C LEU A 314 43.10 -43.92 8.35
N GLY A 315 42.97 -43.78 7.04
CA GLY A 315 41.73 -43.88 6.26
C GLY A 315 41.08 -42.53 5.90
N SER A 316 41.48 -41.42 6.54
CA SER A 316 40.89 -40.08 6.33
C SER A 316 41.71 -39.15 5.42
N ILE A 317 42.91 -39.55 5.02
CA ILE A 317 43.87 -38.64 4.39
C ILE A 317 43.57 -38.53 2.90
N THR A 318 43.51 -37.29 2.42
CA THR A 318 43.45 -36.95 0.99
C THR A 318 44.52 -35.93 0.64
N ALA A 319 45.00 -35.94 -0.59
CA ALA A 319 45.85 -34.88 -1.12
C ALA A 319 45.37 -34.41 -2.48
N VAL A 320 45.35 -33.09 -2.67
CA VAL A 320 44.88 -32.43 -3.89
C VAL A 320 45.95 -31.52 -4.44
N ALA A 321 46.56 -31.91 -5.56
CA ALA A 321 47.48 -31.05 -6.31
C ALA A 321 46.69 -30.18 -7.30
N THR A 322 46.88 -28.87 -7.24
CA THR A 322 46.25 -27.90 -8.15
C THR A 322 47.29 -27.00 -8.78
N TRP A 323 47.23 -26.83 -10.10
CA TRP A 323 48.04 -25.85 -10.83
C TRP A 323 47.29 -25.34 -12.06
N SER A 324 47.87 -24.35 -12.73
CA SER A 324 47.35 -23.86 -13.99
C SER A 324 48.46 -23.76 -15.02
N GLU A 325 48.18 -24.17 -16.25
CA GLU A 325 49.11 -24.02 -17.37
C GLU A 325 48.46 -23.20 -18.46
N THR A 326 49.24 -22.27 -19.00
CA THR A 326 48.81 -21.40 -20.08
C THR A 326 49.42 -21.91 -21.38
N TYR A 327 48.57 -22.34 -22.31
CA TYR A 327 48.98 -22.79 -23.63
C TYR A 327 48.79 -21.65 -24.63
N SER A 328 49.88 -21.18 -25.24
CA SER A 328 49.83 -20.17 -26.29
C SER A 328 49.86 -20.83 -27.67
N GLY A 329 48.78 -20.67 -28.44
CA GLY A 329 48.69 -21.07 -29.84
C GLY A 329 48.56 -19.88 -30.78
N PHE A 330 48.51 -20.14 -32.09
CA PHE A 330 48.42 -19.10 -33.13
C PHE A 330 47.13 -18.25 -33.05
N LEU A 331 46.11 -18.70 -32.30
CA LEU A 331 44.81 -18.03 -32.13
C LEU A 331 44.62 -17.39 -30.75
N GLY A 332 45.64 -17.37 -29.89
CA GLY A 332 45.57 -16.81 -28.54
C GLY A 332 46.08 -17.75 -27.45
N SER A 333 45.99 -17.28 -26.21
CA SER A 333 46.51 -17.95 -25.02
C SER A 333 45.36 -18.41 -24.12
N SER A 334 45.31 -19.70 -23.77
CA SER A 334 44.27 -20.28 -22.92
C SER A 334 44.89 -20.90 -21.66
N THR A 335 44.41 -20.49 -20.48
CA THR A 335 44.86 -21.04 -19.20
C THR A 335 43.93 -22.16 -18.74
N HIS A 336 44.48 -23.34 -18.49
CA HIS A 336 43.75 -24.51 -18.02
C HIS A 336 44.14 -24.81 -16.58
N LYS A 337 43.15 -25.10 -15.72
CA LYS A 337 43.37 -25.51 -14.34
C LYS A 337 43.38 -27.04 -14.26
N PHE A 338 44.44 -27.60 -13.72
CA PHE A 338 44.61 -29.02 -13.53
C PHE A 338 44.48 -29.35 -12.04
N ILE A 339 43.77 -30.44 -11.73
CA ILE A 339 43.53 -30.92 -10.38
C ILE A 339 43.77 -32.43 -10.34
N LEU A 340 44.69 -32.90 -9.49
CA LEU A 340 44.89 -34.32 -9.20
C LEU A 340 44.51 -34.57 -7.74
N LYS A 341 43.61 -35.53 -7.51
CA LYS A 341 43.18 -35.93 -6.17
C LYS A 341 43.61 -37.36 -5.90
N VAL A 342 44.16 -37.61 -4.72
CA VAL A 342 44.57 -38.93 -4.23
C VAL A 342 44.09 -39.14 -2.79
N ASN A 343 43.88 -40.39 -2.39
CA ASN A 343 43.45 -40.82 -1.06
C ASN A 343 44.24 -42.07 -0.61
N GLU A 344 44.01 -42.53 0.62
CA GLU A 344 44.78 -43.64 1.22
C GLU A 344 44.46 -45.02 0.64
N GLU A 345 43.23 -45.22 0.17
CA GLU A 345 42.83 -46.44 -0.56
C GLU A 345 43.50 -46.54 -1.93
N GLY A 346 43.97 -45.41 -2.46
CA GLY A 346 44.55 -45.28 -3.79
C GLY A 346 43.50 -44.96 -4.84
N THR A 347 43.86 -44.00 -5.70
CA THR A 347 43.06 -43.59 -6.85
C THR A 347 43.80 -43.93 -8.14
N SER A 348 43.14 -43.84 -9.30
CA SER A 348 43.81 -43.90 -10.60
C SER A 348 44.91 -42.83 -10.77
N ASN A 349 44.84 -41.74 -9.99
CA ASN A 349 45.77 -40.62 -10.03
C ASN A 349 46.91 -40.71 -9.00
N GLY A 350 46.96 -41.77 -8.20
CA GLY A 350 48.01 -41.99 -7.20
C GLY A 350 47.48 -42.32 -5.80
N THR A 351 48.38 -42.33 -4.83
CA THR A 351 48.08 -42.67 -3.43
C THR A 351 48.56 -41.58 -2.48
N VAL A 352 48.00 -41.54 -1.27
CA VAL A 352 48.57 -40.79 -0.15
C VAL A 352 48.78 -41.73 1.03
N SER A 353 49.76 -41.45 1.88
CA SER A 353 50.00 -42.21 3.10
C SER A 353 50.58 -41.31 4.19
N TYR A 354 50.49 -41.78 5.44
CA TYR A 354 51.17 -41.18 6.58
C TYR A 354 52.13 -42.18 7.22
N THR A 355 53.39 -41.78 7.44
CA THR A 355 54.38 -42.61 8.12
C THR A 355 55.40 -41.72 8.82
N ASN A 356 55.70 -42.00 10.10
CA ASN A 356 56.73 -41.32 10.88
C ASN A 356 56.65 -39.76 10.88
N GLY A 357 55.46 -39.18 11.07
CA GLY A 357 55.30 -37.72 11.10
C GLY A 357 55.25 -37.05 9.73
N GLN A 358 55.22 -37.82 8.64
CA GLN A 358 55.19 -37.29 7.28
C GLN A 358 53.94 -37.74 6.52
N LEU A 359 53.22 -36.77 5.97
CA LEU A 359 52.22 -37.00 4.93
C LEU A 359 52.92 -37.10 3.59
N LYS A 360 52.65 -38.16 2.83
CA LYS A 360 53.27 -38.39 1.53
C LYS A 360 52.21 -38.67 0.47
N ALA A 361 52.12 -37.78 -0.52
CA ALA A 361 51.34 -38.00 -1.73
C ALA A 361 52.25 -38.48 -2.87
N VAL A 362 51.85 -39.56 -3.54
CA VAL A 362 52.51 -40.12 -4.72
C VAL A 362 51.53 -40.07 -5.88
N PHE A 363 51.70 -39.10 -6.78
CA PHE A 363 50.85 -38.91 -7.95
C PHE A 363 51.31 -39.79 -9.14
N SER A 364 50.35 -40.29 -9.92
CA SER A 364 50.60 -41.06 -11.15
C SER A 364 51.27 -40.20 -12.24
N ASN A 365 51.00 -38.89 -12.25
CA ASN A 365 51.53 -37.90 -13.20
C ASN A 365 52.45 -36.88 -12.50
N ASN A 366 53.33 -36.25 -13.29
CA ASN A 366 54.22 -35.20 -12.77
C ASN A 366 53.41 -33.95 -12.39
N VAL A 367 53.55 -33.50 -11.15
CA VAL A 367 53.05 -32.23 -10.65
C VAL A 367 54.13 -31.16 -10.89
N PRO A 368 53.85 -30.05 -11.60
CA PRO A 368 54.87 -29.06 -11.93
C PRO A 368 55.31 -28.21 -10.73
N GLY A 369 56.46 -27.54 -10.87
CA GLY A 369 56.91 -26.54 -9.90
C GLY A 369 55.88 -25.40 -9.77
N ASN A 370 55.69 -24.92 -8.54
CA ASN A 370 54.69 -23.96 -8.06
C ASN A 370 53.25 -24.48 -7.92
N ALA A 371 52.98 -25.76 -8.17
CA ALA A 371 51.68 -26.35 -7.86
C ALA A 371 51.44 -26.38 -6.34
N LYS A 372 50.20 -26.14 -5.91
CA LYS A 372 49.81 -26.28 -4.50
C LYS A 372 49.22 -27.66 -4.27
N VAL A 373 49.79 -28.41 -3.33
CA VAL A 373 49.27 -29.69 -2.85
C VAL A 373 48.67 -29.50 -1.48
N THR A 374 47.35 -29.59 -1.38
CA THR A 374 46.64 -29.53 -0.12
C THR A 374 46.38 -30.94 0.37
N PHE A 375 46.94 -31.30 1.52
CA PHE A 375 46.56 -32.49 2.26
C PHE A 375 45.42 -32.15 3.22
N ASN A 376 44.37 -32.98 3.26
CA ASN A 376 43.29 -32.88 4.24
C ASN A 376 43.19 -34.19 5.01
N TYR A 377 42.98 -34.13 6.32
CA TYR A 377 42.90 -35.29 7.18
C TYR A 377 42.19 -34.95 8.50
N ILE A 378 41.79 -35.97 9.27
CA ILE A 378 41.27 -35.79 10.63
C ILE A 378 42.44 -35.85 11.62
N SER A 379 42.64 -34.80 12.42
CA SER A 379 43.70 -34.72 13.43
C SER A 379 43.34 -35.53 14.68
N GLN A 380 44.20 -36.48 15.09
CA GLN A 380 44.07 -37.19 16.38
C GLN A 380 44.74 -36.45 17.54
N SER A 381 45.59 -35.44 17.27
CA SER A 381 46.32 -34.71 18.31
C SER A 381 45.60 -33.44 18.76
N ALA A 382 44.90 -32.77 17.83
CA ALA A 382 43.97 -31.68 18.16
C ALA A 382 42.64 -32.23 18.71
N TYR A 383 42.26 -33.46 18.31
CA TYR A 383 41.05 -34.15 18.75
C TYR A 383 41.42 -35.55 19.30
N PRO A 384 41.82 -35.67 20.59
CA PRO A 384 42.31 -36.92 21.15
C PRO A 384 41.29 -38.07 21.06
N PRO A 385 41.75 -39.32 20.85
CA PRO A 385 40.91 -40.50 20.61
C PRO A 385 40.13 -40.99 21.84
N THR A 386 39.98 -40.18 22.90
CA THR A 386 39.13 -40.54 24.04
C THR A 386 37.64 -40.30 23.79
N THR A 387 37.25 -39.77 22.62
CA THR A 387 35.85 -39.69 22.15
C THR A 387 35.58 -40.65 20.99
N THR A 388 35.99 -41.91 21.12
CA THR A 388 35.53 -42.94 20.17
C THR A 388 34.02 -43.08 20.27
N ASP A 389 33.33 -42.57 19.26
CA ASP A 389 32.00 -42.98 18.77
C ASP A 389 30.82 -42.84 19.75
N ASP A 390 30.31 -41.62 19.97
CA ASP A 390 29.08 -41.42 20.77
C ASP A 390 27.81 -41.92 20.06
N VAL A 391 27.86 -42.10 18.74
CA VAL A 391 26.83 -42.79 17.95
C VAL A 391 27.33 -44.20 17.69
N THR A 392 26.89 -45.19 18.46
CA THR A 392 27.30 -46.59 18.24
C THR A 392 26.25 -47.34 17.44
N PRO A 393 26.63 -48.11 16.40
CA PRO A 393 25.70 -49.06 15.79
C PRO A 393 25.29 -50.08 16.85
N ASP A 394 23.99 -50.40 16.93
CA ASP A 394 23.50 -51.44 17.81
C ASP A 394 24.18 -52.77 17.48
N ALA A 395 24.61 -53.50 18.52
CA ALA A 395 25.35 -54.74 18.36
C ALA A 395 24.55 -55.85 17.65
N ASN A 396 23.22 -55.72 17.57
CA ASN A 396 22.29 -56.69 16.98
C ASN A 396 21.57 -56.16 15.72
N ASP A 397 21.57 -54.85 15.46
CA ASP A 397 20.97 -54.23 14.27
C ASP A 397 21.88 -53.15 13.68
N ALA A 398 22.56 -53.46 12.57
CA ALA A 398 23.49 -52.55 11.89
C ALA A 398 22.81 -51.29 11.28
N ASN A 399 21.48 -51.23 11.29
CA ASN A 399 20.70 -50.09 10.84
C ASN A 399 20.19 -49.21 12.00
N LEU A 400 20.41 -49.62 13.25
CA LEU A 400 20.07 -48.84 14.43
C LEU A 400 21.37 -48.25 14.99
N TYR A 401 21.34 -46.96 15.28
CA TYR A 401 22.43 -46.23 15.90
C TYR A 401 21.88 -45.61 17.17
N ASN A 402 22.58 -45.80 18.29
CA ASN A 402 22.20 -45.20 19.56
C ASN A 402 23.19 -44.12 19.94
N TYR A 403 22.67 -42.97 20.36
CA TYR A 403 23.45 -41.93 21.03
C TYR A 403 23.14 -41.95 22.52
N ASP A 404 24.16 -42.13 23.36
CA ASP A 404 24.00 -42.14 24.81
C ASP A 404 23.80 -40.70 25.33
N LEU A 405 22.57 -40.20 25.22
CA LEU A 405 22.19 -38.90 25.75
C LEU A 405 22.24 -38.91 27.29
N PRO A 406 22.83 -37.89 27.94
CA PRO A 406 22.54 -37.61 29.33
C PRO A 406 21.03 -37.54 29.57
N ALA A 407 20.57 -38.09 30.70
CA ALA A 407 19.14 -38.22 31.04
C ALA A 407 18.34 -36.90 30.97
N ASP A 408 19.04 -35.77 31.05
CA ASP A 408 18.50 -34.41 31.10
C ASP A 408 18.67 -33.66 29.76
N THR A 409 18.94 -34.38 28.68
CA THR A 409 19.15 -33.79 27.35
C THR A 409 18.32 -34.49 26.28
N ALA A 410 17.99 -33.75 25.23
CA ALA A 410 17.30 -34.28 24.05
C ALA A 410 17.88 -33.66 22.78
N ILE A 411 17.74 -34.38 21.66
CA ILE A 411 18.11 -33.86 20.34
C ILE A 411 17.07 -32.81 19.91
N VAL A 412 17.53 -31.72 19.30
CA VAL A 412 16.68 -30.66 18.76
C VAL A 412 16.11 -31.11 17.41
N GLU A 413 14.78 -31.08 17.28
CA GLU A 413 14.11 -31.33 16.01
C GLU A 413 14.56 -30.32 14.93
N GLY A 414 14.78 -30.80 13.69
CA GLY A 414 15.20 -29.95 12.57
C GLY A 414 16.70 -29.66 12.54
N SER A 415 17.48 -30.20 13.48
CA SER A 415 18.91 -29.90 13.62
C SER A 415 19.81 -30.66 12.64
N LEU A 416 19.29 -31.65 11.91
CA LEU A 416 20.07 -32.35 10.89
C LEU A 416 19.98 -31.58 9.57
N LEU A 417 21.10 -31.01 9.13
CA LEU A 417 21.25 -30.50 7.76
C LEU A 417 22.61 -30.93 7.22
N PHE A 418 22.61 -31.84 6.25
CA PHE A 418 23.84 -32.34 5.66
C PHE A 418 23.78 -32.36 4.15
N GLU A 419 24.90 -32.00 3.49
CA GLU A 419 25.06 -32.06 2.05
C GLU A 419 26.34 -32.81 1.70
N GLN A 420 26.24 -33.77 0.78
CA GLN A 420 27.41 -34.45 0.22
C GLN A 420 27.29 -34.60 -1.29
N VAL A 421 28.43 -34.57 -1.97
CA VAL A 421 28.53 -34.96 -3.38
C VAL A 421 28.75 -36.47 -3.45
N THR A 422 27.76 -37.22 -3.92
CA THR A 422 27.81 -38.68 -3.98
C THR A 422 28.34 -39.22 -5.30
N SER A 423 28.30 -38.42 -6.36
CA SER A 423 28.99 -38.74 -7.62
C SER A 423 29.38 -37.47 -8.36
N ALA A 424 30.48 -37.52 -9.09
CA ALA A 424 30.93 -36.42 -9.94
C ALA A 424 31.54 -36.95 -11.24
N THR A 425 31.10 -36.40 -12.36
CA THR A 425 31.67 -36.62 -13.70
C THR A 425 32.22 -35.31 -14.25
N SER A 426 32.84 -35.32 -15.42
CA SER A 426 33.31 -34.11 -16.09
C SER A 426 32.17 -33.17 -16.53
N THR A 427 30.92 -33.65 -16.58
CA THR A 427 29.75 -32.90 -17.08
C THR A 427 28.64 -32.76 -16.06
N SER A 428 28.72 -33.43 -14.88
CA SER A 428 27.69 -33.35 -13.84
C SER A 428 28.22 -33.67 -12.45
N LYS A 429 27.49 -33.29 -11.40
CA LYS A 429 27.64 -33.82 -10.03
C LYS A 429 26.29 -34.14 -9.42
N THR A 430 26.21 -35.20 -8.63
CA THR A 430 25.03 -35.51 -7.79
C THR A 430 25.32 -35.06 -6.37
N ILE A 431 24.44 -34.23 -5.83
CA ILE A 431 24.45 -33.72 -4.47
C ILE A 431 23.28 -34.38 -3.72
N GLU A 432 23.56 -35.07 -2.62
CA GLU A 432 22.53 -35.55 -1.70
C GLU A 432 22.46 -34.63 -0.50
N ARG A 433 21.25 -34.18 -0.19
CA ARG A 433 20.94 -33.43 1.02
C ARG A 433 20.09 -34.29 1.94
N LEU A 434 20.50 -34.40 3.20
CA LEU A 434 19.72 -34.99 4.28
C LEU A 434 19.21 -33.88 5.17
N TYR A 435 17.96 -34.00 5.58
CA TYR A 435 17.36 -33.15 6.60
C TYR A 435 16.37 -33.95 7.42
N ASP A 436 16.22 -33.62 8.70
CA ASP A 436 15.18 -34.22 9.53
C ASP A 436 13.91 -33.39 9.54
N LYS A 437 12.78 -34.07 9.74
CA LYS A 437 11.46 -33.45 9.85
C LYS A 437 10.54 -34.37 10.64
N ALA A 438 10.05 -33.95 11.81
CA ALA A 438 9.11 -34.72 12.62
C ALA A 438 9.56 -36.17 12.90
N GLY A 439 10.86 -36.37 13.16
CA GLY A 439 11.45 -37.68 13.40
C GLY A 439 11.76 -38.50 12.14
N ASP A 440 11.44 -38.03 10.93
CA ASP A 440 11.86 -38.67 9.67
C ASP A 440 13.16 -38.05 9.14
N ILE A 441 14.08 -38.87 8.63
CA ILE A 441 15.25 -38.42 7.87
C ILE A 441 14.90 -38.48 6.38
N LEU A 442 14.89 -37.31 5.75
CA LEU A 442 14.52 -37.16 4.36
C LEU A 442 15.75 -36.87 3.49
N LYS A 443 15.90 -37.61 2.40
CA LYS A 443 16.96 -37.44 1.41
C LYS A 443 16.43 -36.76 0.15
N LYS A 444 17.21 -35.79 -0.34
CA LYS A 444 17.01 -35.08 -1.61
C LYS A 444 18.26 -35.21 -2.48
N SER A 445 18.19 -36.00 -3.55
CA SER A 445 19.32 -36.20 -4.47
C SER A 445 19.20 -35.32 -5.72
N THR A 446 20.01 -34.27 -5.81
CA THR A 446 20.02 -33.29 -6.92
C THR A 446 21.16 -33.58 -7.89
N VAL A 447 20.86 -33.74 -9.18
CA VAL A 447 21.90 -33.83 -10.23
C VAL A 447 22.11 -32.45 -10.86
N GLN A 448 23.30 -31.90 -10.69
CA GLN A 448 23.73 -30.64 -11.30
C GLN A 448 24.57 -30.92 -12.54
N ASN A 449 24.06 -30.57 -13.73
CA ASN A 449 24.80 -30.66 -14.99
C ASN A 449 25.54 -29.35 -15.28
N PHE A 450 26.81 -29.42 -15.65
CA PHE A 450 27.62 -28.26 -16.00
C PHE A 450 27.44 -27.93 -17.49
N GLY A 451 26.58 -26.94 -17.80
CA GLY A 451 26.38 -26.43 -19.17
C GLY A 451 24.92 -26.16 -19.58
N THR A 452 23.95 -26.72 -18.85
CA THR A 452 22.51 -26.45 -18.99
C THR A 452 21.88 -26.49 -17.59
N TYR A 453 21.26 -25.38 -17.17
CA TYR A 453 20.61 -25.27 -15.86
C TYR A 453 19.28 -26.06 -15.84
N PHE A 454 19.34 -27.38 -15.82
CA PHE A 454 18.21 -28.23 -15.47
C PHE A 454 18.54 -29.03 -14.23
N SER A 455 17.96 -28.62 -13.09
CA SER A 455 17.78 -29.50 -11.93
C SER A 455 16.60 -30.41 -12.24
N GLN A 456 16.81 -31.72 -12.37
CA GLN A 456 15.70 -32.66 -12.46
C GLN A 456 14.96 -32.75 -11.11
N THR A 457 13.65 -32.95 -11.18
CA THR A 457 12.73 -33.13 -10.05
C THR A 457 13.26 -34.18 -9.07
N THR A 458 13.47 -33.77 -7.83
CA THR A 458 13.95 -34.65 -6.76
C THR A 458 12.80 -34.89 -5.79
N THR A 459 12.19 -36.06 -5.86
CA THR A 459 11.24 -36.52 -4.84
C THR A 459 12.00 -36.69 -3.53
N LEU A 460 11.37 -36.29 -2.42
CA LEU A 460 11.92 -36.52 -1.10
C LEU A 460 11.71 -37.98 -0.73
N THR A 461 12.77 -38.69 -0.40
CA THR A 461 12.71 -40.08 0.02
C THR A 461 13.03 -40.17 1.50
N ASN A 462 12.14 -40.77 2.29
CA ASN A 462 12.46 -41.14 3.66
C ASN A 462 13.53 -42.24 3.64
N VAL A 463 14.63 -42.00 4.36
CA VAL A 463 15.80 -42.88 4.43
C VAL A 463 16.13 -43.29 5.87
N GLY A 464 15.34 -42.87 6.85
CA GLY A 464 15.57 -43.17 8.25
C GLY A 464 14.65 -42.41 9.21
N SER A 465 14.84 -42.59 10.50
CA SER A 465 14.11 -41.90 11.56
C SER A 465 15.03 -41.55 12.74
N ILE A 466 14.62 -40.57 13.54
CA ILE A 466 15.31 -40.11 14.76
C ILE A 466 14.28 -40.05 15.90
N ASP A 467 14.60 -40.68 17.03
CA ASP A 467 13.93 -40.45 18.31
C ASP A 467 14.71 -39.38 19.10
N TYR A 468 14.08 -38.22 19.27
CA TYR A 468 14.73 -37.06 19.87
C TYR A 468 15.01 -37.22 21.37
N GLN A 469 14.29 -38.12 22.05
CA GLN A 469 14.37 -38.30 23.50
C GLN A 469 15.29 -39.46 23.88
N SER A 470 15.24 -40.59 23.16
CA SER A 470 16.14 -41.70 23.41
C SER A 470 17.51 -41.54 22.74
N GLY A 471 17.60 -40.73 21.67
CA GLY A 471 18.80 -40.64 20.84
C GLY A 471 18.90 -41.77 19.81
N ASP A 472 17.86 -42.59 19.64
CA ASP A 472 17.83 -43.68 18.67
C ASP A 472 17.68 -43.14 17.24
N ILE A 473 18.62 -43.49 16.38
CA ILE A 473 18.63 -43.11 14.97
C ILE A 473 18.56 -44.39 14.14
N ARG A 474 17.51 -44.55 13.35
CA ARG A 474 17.29 -45.72 12.51
C ARG A 474 17.50 -45.37 11.04
N TRP A 475 18.40 -46.07 10.36
CA TRP A 475 18.59 -45.94 8.93
C TRP A 475 17.81 -47.03 8.18
N THR A 476 17.17 -46.70 7.05
CA THR A 476 16.30 -47.65 6.33
C THR A 476 16.76 -47.95 4.90
N GLU A 477 17.81 -47.30 4.40
CA GLU A 477 18.32 -47.54 3.04
C GLU A 477 19.36 -48.67 2.99
N ASN A 478 19.10 -49.70 2.19
CA ASN A 478 19.97 -50.88 2.07
C ASN A 478 21.28 -50.59 1.31
N ASN A 479 22.39 -51.23 1.74
CA ASN A 479 23.71 -51.24 1.07
C ASN A 479 24.42 -49.88 0.96
N THR A 480 24.14 -48.94 1.87
CA THR A 480 24.89 -47.69 1.98
C THR A 480 25.58 -47.64 3.34
N SER A 481 26.89 -47.44 3.39
CA SER A 481 27.61 -47.12 4.62
C SER A 481 27.68 -45.61 4.75
N LEU A 482 26.80 -45.03 5.57
CA LEU A 482 26.86 -43.61 5.87
C LEU A 482 27.84 -43.38 7.03
N PRO A 483 28.71 -42.38 6.95
CA PRO A 483 29.69 -42.14 8.00
C PRO A 483 29.01 -41.69 9.29
N LEU A 484 29.36 -42.34 10.40
CA LEU A 484 29.04 -41.97 11.79
C LEU A 484 29.15 -40.45 12.07
N GLU A 485 29.98 -39.76 11.29
CA GLU A 485 30.25 -38.31 11.32
C GLU A 485 29.05 -37.42 10.94
N LEU A 486 27.98 -37.98 10.35
CA LEU A 486 26.77 -37.28 9.93
C LEU A 486 25.93 -36.74 11.09
N PHE A 487 25.76 -37.56 12.13
CA PHE A 487 24.83 -37.30 13.24
C PHE A 487 25.47 -36.45 14.34
N ASN A 488 26.80 -36.34 14.35
CA ASN A 488 27.56 -35.54 15.30
C ASN A 488 27.35 -34.01 15.13
N ASN A 489 26.57 -33.56 14.13
CA ASN A 489 26.32 -32.13 13.87
C ASN A 489 24.94 -31.65 14.33
N MET A 490 24.16 -32.51 14.98
CA MET A 490 22.86 -32.13 15.52
C MET A 490 23.02 -31.32 16.82
N TYR A 491 21.97 -30.60 17.20
CA TYR A 491 21.96 -29.80 18.42
C TYR A 491 21.30 -30.59 19.56
N LEU A 492 21.84 -30.42 20.77
CA LEU A 492 21.22 -30.84 22.02
C LEU A 492 20.52 -29.65 22.67
N LYS A 493 19.37 -29.94 23.27
CA LYS A 493 18.75 -29.10 24.28
C LYS A 493 18.95 -29.71 25.66
N ASN A 494 19.31 -28.88 26.64
CA ASN A 494 19.38 -29.25 28.05
C ASN A 494 18.04 -28.97 28.71
N LEU A 495 17.30 -30.02 29.03
CA LEU A 495 15.97 -29.98 29.63
C LEU A 495 16.01 -29.40 31.06
N LEU A 496 17.17 -29.44 31.72
CA LEU A 496 17.41 -28.85 33.04
C LEU A 496 18.15 -27.51 33.00
N ALA A 497 18.33 -26.90 31.82
CA ALA A 497 18.92 -25.56 31.76
C ALA A 497 18.03 -24.58 32.54
N THR A 498 18.64 -23.85 33.47
CA THR A 498 17.92 -22.86 34.25
C THR A 498 18.33 -21.45 33.90
N THR A 499 17.37 -20.52 33.89
CA THR A 499 17.63 -19.09 33.73
C THR A 499 17.04 -18.30 34.90
N SER A 500 17.70 -17.21 35.26
CA SER A 500 17.21 -16.25 36.27
C SER A 500 16.59 -15.00 35.64
N ASN A 501 16.77 -14.79 34.34
CA ASN A 501 16.26 -13.61 33.64
C ASN A 501 15.63 -13.98 32.31
N LEU A 502 14.60 -13.23 31.93
CA LEU A 502 13.93 -13.32 30.64
C LEU A 502 13.83 -11.91 30.05
N THR A 503 14.24 -11.77 28.79
CA THR A 503 14.08 -10.52 28.03
C THR A 503 13.66 -10.86 26.62
N PHE A 504 12.55 -10.30 26.18
CA PHE A 504 12.06 -10.40 24.81
C PHE A 504 11.27 -9.15 24.43
N ASN A 505 10.99 -8.95 23.15
CA ASN A 505 10.20 -7.83 22.66
C ASN A 505 8.91 -8.33 22.04
N ILE A 506 7.77 -7.76 22.44
CA ILE A 506 6.49 -7.92 21.74
C ILE A 506 6.60 -7.14 20.43
N THR A 507 6.32 -7.79 19.30
CA THR A 507 6.53 -7.23 17.95
C THR A 507 5.25 -6.67 17.31
N THR A 508 4.17 -6.48 18.07
CA THR A 508 2.88 -5.98 17.58
C THR A 508 2.68 -4.50 17.88
N ASP A 509 1.97 -3.79 16.98
CA ASP A 509 1.81 -2.33 17.04
C ASP A 509 0.98 -1.83 18.24
N GLU A 510 0.00 -2.63 18.69
CA GLU A 510 -0.80 -2.31 19.87
C GLU A 510 -1.13 -3.58 20.66
N PHE A 511 -0.80 -3.60 21.95
CA PHE A 511 -1.14 -4.71 22.84
C PHE A 511 -1.60 -4.24 24.21
N LYS A 512 -2.38 -5.09 24.87
CA LYS A 512 -2.94 -4.79 26.18
C LYS A 512 -1.95 -5.24 27.26
N ARG A 513 -1.16 -4.32 27.82
CA ARG A 513 -0.13 -4.65 28.82
C ARG A 513 -0.64 -5.53 29.97
N GLU A 514 -1.77 -5.19 30.57
CA GLU A 514 -2.39 -5.94 31.68
C GLU A 514 -2.90 -7.36 31.32
N SER A 515 -2.80 -7.75 30.05
CA SER A 515 -3.13 -9.10 29.61
C SER A 515 -1.92 -10.03 29.49
N LEU A 516 -0.69 -9.51 29.64
CA LEU A 516 0.53 -10.30 29.58
C LEU A 516 0.61 -11.22 30.80
N ASN A 517 0.59 -12.53 30.54
CA ASN A 517 0.85 -13.57 31.51
C ASN A 517 2.12 -14.34 31.14
N ILE A 518 2.91 -14.72 32.15
CA ILE A 518 4.13 -15.50 31.99
C ILE A 518 4.06 -16.68 32.95
N ARG A 519 4.33 -17.88 32.44
CA ARG A 519 4.37 -19.12 33.21
C ARG A 519 5.71 -19.81 32.98
N ALA A 520 6.23 -20.42 34.03
CA ALA A 520 7.41 -21.25 33.96
C ALA A 520 7.37 -22.29 35.09
N THR A 521 8.28 -23.23 35.08
CA THR A 521 8.40 -24.30 36.07
C THR A 521 9.80 -24.28 36.67
N LEU A 522 9.90 -24.36 37.99
CA LEU A 522 11.16 -24.54 38.70
C LEU A 522 11.64 -25.99 38.57
N PRO A 523 12.94 -26.29 38.79
CA PRO A 523 13.46 -27.67 38.75
C PRO A 523 12.82 -28.66 39.75
N ASN A 524 11.98 -28.18 40.67
CA ASN A 524 11.23 -29.00 41.63
C ASN A 524 9.73 -29.10 41.27
N ASP A 525 9.37 -28.83 40.02
CA ASP A 525 8.00 -28.84 39.48
C ASP A 525 7.03 -27.78 40.04
N ASN A 526 7.53 -26.84 40.85
CA ASN A 526 6.70 -25.72 41.30
C ASN A 526 6.52 -24.70 40.16
N LEU A 527 5.29 -24.19 40.03
CA LEU A 527 4.94 -23.21 39.02
C LEU A 527 5.36 -21.80 39.43
N VAL A 528 5.92 -21.08 38.47
CA VAL A 528 6.05 -19.63 38.45
C VAL A 528 4.91 -19.08 37.61
N SER A 529 4.23 -18.06 38.12
CA SER A 529 3.11 -17.42 37.43
C SER A 529 3.15 -15.93 37.71
N LEU A 530 3.36 -15.16 36.66
CA LEU A 530 3.48 -13.70 36.69
C LEU A 530 2.48 -13.09 35.72
N SER A 531 1.99 -11.90 36.05
CA SER A 531 1.09 -11.11 35.22
C SER A 531 1.45 -9.64 35.30
N ALA A 532 1.30 -8.92 34.18
CA ALA A 532 1.48 -7.47 34.14
C ALA A 532 0.20 -6.74 34.59
N ASP A 533 0.36 -5.53 35.12
CA ASP A 533 -0.73 -4.60 35.39
C ASP A 533 -0.87 -3.50 34.31
N ALA A 534 -1.79 -2.55 34.50
CA ALA A 534 -2.03 -1.44 33.57
C ALA A 534 -0.83 -0.49 33.41
N ASN A 535 0.06 -0.43 34.41
CA ASN A 535 1.27 0.38 34.39
C ASN A 535 2.45 -0.35 33.70
N GLY A 536 2.30 -1.66 33.46
CA GLY A 536 3.33 -2.52 32.90
C GLY A 536 4.20 -3.18 33.97
N ASP A 537 3.82 -3.15 35.24
CA ASP A 537 4.56 -3.82 36.31
C ASP A 537 4.17 -5.31 36.33
N ILE A 538 5.15 -6.20 36.19
CA ILE A 538 4.97 -7.65 36.21
C ILE A 538 5.19 -8.15 37.63
N THR A 539 4.15 -8.75 38.21
CA THR A 539 4.17 -9.29 39.58
C THR A 539 3.49 -10.66 39.62
N GLY A 540 3.74 -11.43 40.68
CA GLY A 540 3.12 -12.73 40.87
C GLY A 540 3.94 -13.65 41.77
N THR A 541 3.81 -14.96 41.57
CA THR A 541 4.56 -15.97 42.33
C THR A 541 5.83 -16.35 41.57
N GLY A 542 7.00 -16.11 42.17
CA GLY A 542 8.29 -16.61 41.68
C GLY A 542 9.12 -15.65 40.83
N GLY A 543 8.81 -14.35 40.83
CA GLY A 543 9.59 -13.33 40.12
C GLY A 543 8.89 -11.97 40.06
N SER A 544 9.56 -11.02 39.41
CA SER A 544 9.02 -9.68 39.11
C SER A 544 9.67 -9.11 37.85
N GLY A 545 9.07 -8.10 37.25
CA GLY A 545 9.58 -7.51 36.03
C GLY A 545 8.78 -6.31 35.53
N THR A 546 9.00 -5.92 34.28
CA THR A 546 8.27 -4.83 33.62
C THR A 546 8.03 -5.15 32.15
N VAL A 547 6.94 -4.62 31.60
CA VAL A 547 6.66 -4.51 30.17
C VAL A 547 6.45 -3.05 29.78
N SER A 548 7.29 -2.55 28.88
CA SER A 548 7.22 -1.18 28.37
C SER A 548 6.05 -0.99 27.39
N LEU A 549 5.70 0.27 27.09
CA LEU A 549 4.76 0.60 26.01
C LEU A 549 5.25 0.11 24.63
N ASP A 550 6.56 0.10 24.42
CA ASP A 550 7.20 -0.30 23.16
C ASP A 550 7.37 -1.82 23.03
N GLY A 551 6.78 -2.61 23.94
CA GLY A 551 6.77 -4.07 23.88
C GLY A 551 7.94 -4.78 24.57
N LEU A 552 8.95 -4.06 25.08
CA LEU A 552 10.08 -4.68 25.77
C LEU A 552 9.63 -5.29 27.10
N VAL A 553 9.76 -6.61 27.23
CA VAL A 553 9.50 -7.39 28.44
C VAL A 553 10.82 -7.73 29.11
N SER A 554 10.91 -7.52 30.41
CA SER A 554 12.07 -7.87 31.23
C SER A 554 11.61 -8.45 32.57
N VAL A 555 12.01 -9.69 32.85
CA VAL A 555 11.62 -10.42 34.07
C VAL A 555 12.86 -10.97 34.76
N THR A 556 12.85 -10.87 36.08
CA THR A 556 13.82 -11.53 36.97
C THR A 556 13.06 -12.51 37.86
N PHE A 557 13.47 -13.78 37.81
CA PHE A 557 12.88 -14.84 38.63
C PHE A 557 13.52 -14.87 40.02
N ASP A 558 12.73 -15.12 41.06
CA ASP A 558 13.22 -15.22 42.45
C ASP A 558 14.14 -16.44 42.65
N SER A 559 13.97 -17.44 41.80
CA SER A 559 14.80 -18.65 41.73
C SER A 559 14.91 -19.10 40.27
N PRO A 560 16.04 -19.70 39.86
CA PRO A 560 16.23 -20.13 38.48
C PRO A 560 15.14 -21.10 38.02
N VAL A 561 14.45 -20.77 36.92
CA VAL A 561 13.39 -21.59 36.29
C VAL A 561 13.94 -22.40 35.13
N LEU A 562 13.32 -23.52 34.78
CA LEU A 562 13.65 -24.30 33.59
C LEU A 562 13.39 -23.47 32.34
N ALA A 563 14.43 -23.18 31.56
CA ALA A 563 14.35 -22.26 30.43
C ALA A 563 13.33 -22.71 29.37
N GLU A 564 13.21 -24.01 29.14
CA GLU A 564 12.25 -24.58 28.18
C GLU A 564 10.78 -24.50 28.62
N SER A 565 10.53 -24.32 29.91
CA SER A 565 9.17 -24.27 30.46
C SER A 565 8.53 -22.89 30.36
N ILE A 566 9.30 -21.88 29.96
CA ILE A 566 8.83 -20.49 29.89
C ILE A 566 7.84 -20.35 28.74
N GLN A 567 6.61 -19.96 29.08
CA GLN A 567 5.51 -19.67 28.18
C GLN A 567 4.94 -18.28 28.49
N TYR A 568 4.41 -17.60 27.48
CA TYR A 568 3.71 -16.34 27.66
C TYR A 568 2.48 -16.24 26.76
N ASP A 569 1.49 -15.48 27.23
CA ASP A 569 0.29 -15.13 26.48
C ASP A 569 -0.04 -13.65 26.70
N TYR A 570 -0.57 -13.01 25.66
CA TYR A 570 -1.07 -11.63 25.76
C TYR A 570 -2.12 -11.35 24.69
N VAL A 571 -2.97 -10.37 24.97
CA VAL A 571 -3.97 -9.84 24.04
C VAL A 571 -3.37 -8.68 23.28
N PHE A 572 -3.47 -8.73 21.96
CA PHE A 572 -3.07 -7.64 21.07
C PHE A 572 -4.21 -7.21 20.15
N TYR A 573 -4.09 -5.99 19.66
CA TYR A 573 -5.01 -5.43 18.69
C TYR A 573 -4.32 -5.41 17.33
N LYS A 574 -5.05 -5.80 16.29
CA LYS A 574 -4.61 -5.61 14.91
C LYS A 574 -5.72 -4.90 14.16
N ASP A 575 -5.41 -3.70 13.70
CA ASP A 575 -6.27 -2.96 12.79
C ASP A 575 -6.14 -3.57 11.39
N THR A 576 -7.24 -4.08 10.87
CA THR A 576 -7.31 -4.65 9.51
C THR A 576 -8.22 -3.80 8.67
N ALA A 577 -7.71 -3.31 7.54
CA ALA A 577 -8.51 -2.57 6.59
C ALA A 577 -9.61 -3.46 6.02
N VAL A 578 -10.80 -2.89 5.79
CA VAL A 578 -11.81 -3.56 4.99
C VAL A 578 -11.27 -3.68 3.54
N PRO A 579 -11.32 -4.87 2.92
CA PRO A 579 -10.69 -5.11 1.62
C PRO A 579 -11.35 -4.32 0.48
N GLU A 580 -10.57 -4.04 -0.58
CA GLU A 580 -11.01 -3.35 -1.80
C GLU A 580 -12.29 -3.95 -2.40
N ALA A 581 -12.46 -5.27 -2.34
CA ALA A 581 -13.65 -5.94 -2.87
C ALA A 581 -14.98 -5.46 -2.24
N LEU A 582 -14.94 -4.85 -1.05
CA LEU A 582 -16.12 -4.32 -0.35
C LEU A 582 -16.23 -2.80 -0.44
N THR A 583 -15.11 -2.07 -0.43
CA THR A 583 -15.08 -0.59 -0.42
C THR A 583 -14.86 0.02 -1.81
N GLY A 584 -14.28 -0.77 -2.71
CA GLY A 584 -13.72 -0.34 -4.00
C GLY A 584 -12.55 0.64 -3.87
N ILE A 585 -11.87 0.65 -2.73
CA ILE A 585 -10.64 1.41 -2.49
C ILE A 585 -9.58 0.44 -1.98
N ASP A 586 -8.40 0.42 -2.59
CA ASP A 586 -7.25 -0.37 -2.16
C ASP A 586 -6.59 0.27 -0.93
N PRO A 587 -6.75 -0.33 0.28
CA PRO A 587 -6.22 0.24 1.50
C PRO A 587 -4.68 0.19 1.57
N VAL A 588 -4.04 -0.67 0.78
CA VAL A 588 -2.57 -0.83 0.78
C VAL A 588 -1.89 0.43 0.29
N ARG A 589 -2.56 1.16 -0.61
CA ARG A 589 -2.05 2.41 -1.18
C ARG A 589 -2.22 3.59 -0.23
N LEU A 590 -3.03 3.46 0.82
CA LEU A 590 -3.38 4.57 1.70
C LEU A 590 -2.34 4.79 2.80
N PRO A 591 -2.31 5.99 3.40
CA PRO A 591 -1.56 6.22 4.63
C PRO A 591 -2.06 5.34 5.79
N THR A 592 -1.32 5.33 6.89
CA THR A 592 -1.59 4.51 8.08
C THR A 592 -3.07 4.55 8.48
N ASN A 593 -3.62 3.36 8.74
CA ASN A 593 -5.01 3.16 9.14
C ASN A 593 -6.05 3.74 8.17
N GLY A 594 -5.72 3.91 6.88
CA GLY A 594 -6.66 4.38 5.84
C GLY A 594 -7.20 5.78 6.04
N ARG A 595 -6.49 6.59 6.84
CA ARG A 595 -6.83 8.00 7.07
C ARG A 595 -6.10 8.88 6.05
N VAL A 596 -6.81 9.89 5.55
CA VAL A 596 -6.28 10.82 4.56
C VAL A 596 -6.27 12.25 5.12
N PRO A 597 -5.22 13.04 4.88
CA PRO A 597 -5.19 14.44 5.28
C PRO A 597 -6.22 15.27 4.53
N PHE A 598 -6.98 16.09 5.26
CA PHE A 598 -7.88 17.10 4.68
C PHE A 598 -7.49 18.53 5.06
N ILE A 599 -6.54 18.71 5.99
CA ILE A 599 -5.88 19.99 6.27
C ILE A 599 -4.40 19.83 5.96
N ARG A 600 -3.88 20.62 5.02
CA ARG A 600 -2.49 20.56 4.56
C ARG A 600 -1.88 21.94 4.50
N GLN A 601 -0.55 21.99 4.38
CA GLN A 601 0.14 23.24 4.12
C GLN A 601 -0.39 23.88 2.83
N PHE A 602 -0.61 25.20 2.85
CA PHE A 602 -1.19 26.01 1.78
C PHE A 602 -2.67 25.77 1.48
N ASP A 603 -3.36 24.93 2.26
CA ASP A 603 -4.82 24.92 2.23
C ASP A 603 -5.37 26.21 2.84
N VAL A 604 -6.54 26.63 2.34
CA VAL A 604 -7.34 27.69 2.95
C VAL A 604 -8.36 27.02 3.85
N ILE A 605 -8.41 27.44 5.11
CA ILE A 605 -9.40 26.97 6.08
C ILE A 605 -10.33 28.12 6.46
N VAL A 606 -11.57 27.76 6.82
CA VAL A 606 -12.57 28.64 7.40
C VAL A 606 -12.79 28.19 8.83
N ILE A 607 -12.49 29.05 9.78
CA ILE A 607 -12.85 28.90 11.19
C ILE A 607 -14.22 29.54 11.35
N HIS A 608 -15.23 28.81 11.82
CA HIS A 608 -16.58 29.34 11.94
C HIS A 608 -17.34 28.79 13.14
N ASN A 609 -18.20 29.63 13.71
CA ASN A 609 -19.03 29.30 14.87
C ASN A 609 -20.45 29.84 14.64
N THR A 610 -21.42 28.93 14.54
CA THR A 610 -22.84 29.27 14.42
C THR A 610 -23.49 29.18 15.81
N GLN A 611 -24.31 30.17 16.18
CA GLN A 611 -25.11 30.11 17.40
C GLN A 611 -26.58 30.27 17.04
N GLU A 612 -27.43 29.74 17.91
CA GLU A 612 -28.87 29.79 17.77
C GLU A 612 -29.44 30.68 18.86
N GLN A 613 -30.31 31.61 18.46
CA GLN A 613 -31.02 32.51 19.36
C GLN A 613 -32.51 32.44 19.06
N ALA A 614 -33.30 31.96 20.03
CA ALA A 614 -34.74 32.04 19.96
C ALA A 614 -35.18 33.52 20.02
N LEU A 615 -36.05 33.91 19.08
CA LEU A 615 -36.54 35.28 18.96
C LEU A 615 -37.95 35.38 19.52
N ALA A 616 -38.20 36.43 20.31
CA ALA A 616 -39.57 36.88 20.54
C ALA A 616 -40.14 37.43 19.23
N THR A 617 -41.42 37.18 18.93
CA THR A 617 -42.07 37.70 17.72
C THR A 617 -41.92 39.22 17.65
N PRO A 618 -41.14 39.76 16.69
CA PRO A 618 -40.86 41.18 16.63
C PRO A 618 -41.94 41.94 15.85
N ALA A 619 -42.09 43.23 16.15
CA ALA A 619 -42.83 44.16 15.31
C ALA A 619 -41.94 44.74 14.20
N ILE A 620 -42.57 45.34 13.19
CA ILE A 620 -41.84 46.07 12.14
C ILE A 620 -40.98 47.20 12.73
N ASN A 621 -39.75 47.33 12.25
CA ASN A 621 -38.67 48.22 12.74
C ASN A 621 -38.11 47.88 14.12
N ASP A 622 -38.50 46.77 14.75
CA ASP A 622 -37.80 46.31 15.94
C ASP A 622 -36.35 45.93 15.58
N THR A 623 -35.47 46.14 16.54
CA THR A 623 -34.06 45.75 16.45
C THR A 623 -33.79 44.54 17.35
N ILE A 624 -33.08 43.56 16.83
CA ILE A 624 -32.69 42.34 17.52
C ILE A 624 -31.17 42.35 17.64
N ASP A 625 -30.67 42.26 18.87
CA ASP A 625 -29.24 42.12 19.16
C ASP A 625 -28.89 40.63 19.21
N LEU A 626 -27.94 40.22 18.36
CA LEU A 626 -27.44 38.85 18.28
C LEU A 626 -26.45 38.51 19.40
N GLY A 627 -26.01 39.51 20.18
CA GLY A 627 -25.03 39.34 21.25
C GLY A 627 -23.59 39.14 20.75
N ARG A 628 -23.36 39.28 19.44
CA ARG A 628 -22.06 39.13 18.78
C ARG A 628 -21.81 40.29 17.82
N ILE A 629 -20.54 40.62 17.58
CA ILE A 629 -20.11 41.67 16.65
C ILE A 629 -19.35 41.05 15.48
N ASN A 630 -19.22 41.79 14.37
CA ASN A 630 -18.60 41.29 13.13
C ASN A 630 -19.21 39.95 12.68
N VAL A 631 -20.54 39.87 12.76
CA VAL A 631 -21.33 38.71 12.35
C VAL A 631 -21.21 38.57 10.84
N GLY A 632 -20.74 37.41 10.37
CA GLY A 632 -20.55 37.14 8.95
C GLY A 632 -21.88 37.05 8.21
N TRP A 633 -22.83 36.31 8.78
CA TRP A 633 -24.19 36.24 8.25
C TRP A 633 -25.18 35.82 9.34
N VAL A 634 -26.48 36.00 9.05
CA VAL A 634 -27.59 35.50 9.86
C VAL A 634 -28.66 34.90 8.94
N ASP A 635 -29.21 33.75 9.32
CA ASP A 635 -30.53 33.31 8.85
C ASP A 635 -31.54 33.47 9.97
N ILE A 636 -32.77 33.84 9.62
CA ILE A 636 -33.89 33.76 10.56
C ILE A 636 -34.89 32.82 9.93
N VAL A 637 -35.31 31.81 10.67
CA VAL A 637 -36.29 30.84 10.21
C VAL A 637 -37.55 30.87 11.08
N ASP A 638 -38.65 30.48 10.47
CA ASP A 638 -39.93 30.28 11.16
C ASP A 638 -40.03 28.89 11.81
N ALA A 639 -41.15 28.59 12.44
CA ALA A 639 -41.41 27.32 13.13
C ALA A 639 -41.36 26.08 12.23
N ASN A 640 -41.51 26.26 10.92
CA ASN A 640 -41.43 25.19 9.92
C ASN A 640 -40.05 25.12 9.26
N GLY A 641 -39.08 25.92 9.72
CA GLY A 641 -37.74 26.02 9.14
C GLY A 641 -37.69 26.83 7.85
N ILE A 642 -38.74 27.59 7.51
CA ILE A 642 -38.74 28.45 6.33
C ILE A 642 -37.86 29.66 6.61
N SER A 643 -36.82 29.86 5.80
CA SER A 643 -35.95 31.03 5.88
C SER A 643 -36.68 32.32 5.48
N LEU A 644 -36.49 33.36 6.29
CA LEU A 644 -36.93 34.73 6.04
C LEU A 644 -35.88 35.52 5.23
N TYR A 645 -34.80 34.89 4.78
CA TYR A 645 -33.78 35.59 3.98
C TYR A 645 -34.35 36.01 2.61
N THR A 646 -34.03 37.23 2.21
CA THR A 646 -34.31 37.77 0.87
C THR A 646 -33.10 38.56 0.40
N ALA A 647 -32.73 38.47 -0.88
CA ALA A 647 -31.52 39.09 -1.42
C ALA A 647 -31.55 40.64 -1.42
N ASP A 648 -32.73 41.22 -1.22
CA ASP A 648 -32.99 42.65 -1.15
C ASP A 648 -33.46 43.10 0.25
N ASP A 649 -33.20 42.29 1.28
CA ASP A 649 -33.48 42.58 2.69
C ASP A 649 -34.95 42.96 2.99
N GLN A 650 -35.91 42.44 2.20
CA GLN A 650 -37.33 42.72 2.41
C GLN A 650 -37.83 42.33 3.80
N HIS A 651 -37.36 41.21 4.36
CA HIS A 651 -37.84 40.76 5.67
C HIS A 651 -37.05 41.30 6.86
N TYR A 652 -35.73 41.37 6.72
CA TYR A 652 -34.83 41.95 7.73
C TYR A 652 -33.52 42.37 7.07
N SER A 653 -32.75 43.23 7.74
CA SER A 653 -31.37 43.60 7.38
C SER A 653 -30.42 43.43 8.57
N LEU A 654 -29.17 43.07 8.31
CA LEU A 654 -28.12 42.86 9.33
C LEU A 654 -27.06 43.97 9.24
N ASP A 655 -26.80 44.67 10.34
CA ASP A 655 -25.53 45.39 10.53
C ASP A 655 -24.47 44.40 10.99
N GLN A 656 -23.59 43.98 10.07
CA GLN A 656 -22.55 42.99 10.36
C GLN A 656 -21.57 43.48 11.43
N ALA A 657 -21.24 44.77 11.48
CA ALA A 657 -20.24 45.29 12.41
C ALA A 657 -20.77 45.24 13.85
N THR A 658 -22.02 45.62 14.06
CA THR A 658 -22.64 45.63 15.39
C THR A 658 -23.37 44.34 15.76
N GLY A 659 -23.71 43.50 14.77
CA GLY A 659 -24.55 42.31 14.95
C GLY A 659 -26.01 42.61 15.28
N ILE A 660 -26.53 43.74 14.79
CA ILE A 660 -27.92 44.14 15.02
C ILE A 660 -28.75 43.83 13.78
N VAL A 661 -29.84 43.09 13.95
CA VAL A 661 -30.83 42.85 12.89
C VAL A 661 -31.98 43.85 13.02
N THR A 662 -32.36 44.48 11.92
CA THR A 662 -33.54 45.36 11.84
C THR A 662 -34.65 44.64 11.07
N VAL A 663 -35.85 44.58 11.65
CA VAL A 663 -37.02 43.93 11.04
C VAL A 663 -37.70 44.87 10.05
N ASN A 664 -37.80 44.46 8.79
CA ASN A 664 -38.25 45.34 7.70
C ASN A 664 -39.72 45.11 7.31
N THR A 665 -40.30 43.96 7.65
CA THR A 665 -41.72 43.64 7.41
C THR A 665 -42.36 42.92 8.60
N ASP A 666 -43.68 42.92 8.67
CA ASP A 666 -44.43 42.08 9.61
C ASP A 666 -44.42 40.62 9.12
N TRP A 667 -43.60 39.78 9.75
CA TRP A 667 -43.39 38.40 9.34
C TRP A 667 -44.66 37.54 9.42
N LEU A 668 -45.52 37.74 10.42
CA LEU A 668 -46.78 36.98 10.51
C LEU A 668 -47.73 37.38 9.38
N ALA A 669 -47.77 38.67 9.01
CA ALA A 669 -48.56 39.15 7.87
C ALA A 669 -48.02 38.67 6.51
N GLN A 670 -46.72 38.33 6.42
CA GLN A 670 -46.10 37.70 5.25
C GLN A 670 -46.34 36.17 5.21
N GLY A 671 -47.00 35.59 6.22
CA GLY A 671 -47.37 34.18 6.24
C GLY A 671 -46.38 33.25 6.95
N PHE A 672 -45.37 33.78 7.62
CA PHE A 672 -44.46 32.98 8.45
C PHE A 672 -45.09 32.61 9.80
N THR A 673 -44.66 31.50 10.39
CA THR A 673 -45.23 30.98 11.64
C THR A 673 -44.26 31.06 12.81
N ALA A 674 -44.66 31.66 13.93
CA ALA A 674 -43.85 31.67 15.16
C ALA A 674 -43.80 30.27 15.84
N PRO A 675 -42.77 29.93 16.64
CA PRO A 675 -41.62 30.75 17.03
C PRO A 675 -40.61 30.99 15.90
N PHE A 676 -39.78 32.03 16.06
CA PHE A 676 -38.69 32.35 15.15
C PHE A 676 -37.34 32.08 15.83
N THR A 677 -36.36 31.63 15.04
CA THR A 677 -34.99 31.38 15.52
C THR A 677 -34.00 32.06 14.59
N ALA A 678 -33.08 32.84 15.15
CA ALA A 678 -31.92 33.37 14.45
C ALA A 678 -30.75 32.38 14.54
N PHE A 679 -30.11 32.13 13.41
CA PHE A 679 -28.86 31.40 13.27
C PHE A 679 -27.82 32.39 12.78
N ASP A 680 -27.03 32.95 13.68
CA ASP A 680 -25.95 33.85 13.31
C ASP A 680 -24.62 33.12 13.28
N MET A 681 -23.66 33.61 12.51
CA MET A 681 -22.35 32.96 12.37
C MET A 681 -21.23 33.99 12.34
N ILE A 682 -20.21 33.74 13.15
CA ILE A 682 -18.92 34.42 13.06
C ILE A 682 -17.94 33.51 12.33
N GLU A 683 -17.07 34.10 11.51
CA GLU A 683 -16.11 33.34 10.73
C GLU A 683 -14.83 34.11 10.42
N GLU A 684 -13.78 33.36 10.11
CA GLU A 684 -12.49 33.87 9.67
C GLU A 684 -11.82 32.88 8.72
N THR A 685 -11.44 33.37 7.54
CA THR A 685 -10.75 32.57 6.51
C THR A 685 -9.26 32.83 6.58
N VAL A 686 -8.46 31.77 6.73
CA VAL A 686 -7.01 31.86 6.90
C VAL A 686 -6.26 30.83 6.05
N LEU A 687 -5.03 31.18 5.67
CA LEU A 687 -4.12 30.27 4.97
C LEU A 687 -3.33 29.45 5.99
N VAL A 688 -3.20 28.15 5.75
CA VAL A 688 -2.38 27.25 6.56
C VAL A 688 -0.91 27.36 6.14
N SER A 689 -0.02 27.67 7.08
CA SER A 689 1.42 27.74 6.88
C SER A 689 2.14 26.43 7.17
N GLY A 690 1.52 25.53 7.96
CA GLY A 690 2.03 24.18 8.25
C GLY A 690 1.09 23.37 9.14
N VAL A 691 1.29 22.05 9.20
CA VAL A 691 0.50 21.14 10.04
C VAL A 691 1.46 20.17 10.73
N GLN A 692 1.27 19.96 12.04
CA GLN A 692 2.03 18.99 12.83
C GLN A 692 1.11 18.26 13.82
N GLY A 693 0.81 17.00 13.51
CA GLY A 693 -0.21 16.24 14.24
C GLY A 693 -1.55 16.99 14.19
N ASN A 694 -2.07 17.36 15.36
CA ASN A 694 -3.33 18.09 15.52
C ASN A 694 -3.17 19.61 15.61
N ARG A 695 -1.94 20.13 15.46
CA ARG A 695 -1.66 21.57 15.47
C ARG A 695 -1.58 22.10 14.05
N VAL A 696 -2.38 23.14 13.78
CA VAL A 696 -2.43 23.84 12.49
C VAL A 696 -1.82 25.22 12.70
N TYR A 697 -0.78 25.53 11.94
CA TYR A 697 -0.12 26.83 11.94
C TYR A 697 -0.75 27.69 10.85
N THR A 698 -1.15 28.90 11.19
CA THR A 698 -1.74 29.85 10.23
C THR A 698 -0.68 30.81 9.70
N ALA A 699 -0.92 31.38 8.53
CA ALA A 699 0.02 32.35 7.92
C ALA A 699 -0.06 33.73 8.57
N LEU A 700 -1.21 34.07 9.15
CA LEU A 700 -1.47 35.30 9.88
C LEU A 700 -2.18 34.97 11.20
N PRO A 701 -1.96 35.76 12.27
CA PRO A 701 -2.68 35.62 13.52
C PRO A 701 -4.20 35.74 13.35
N ILE A 702 -4.96 34.93 14.08
CA ILE A 702 -6.43 34.97 14.13
C ILE A 702 -6.86 36.27 14.82
N SER A 703 -7.86 36.96 14.26
CA SER A 703 -8.31 38.27 14.76
C SER A 703 -9.40 38.20 15.83
N ARG A 704 -9.98 37.01 16.05
CA ARG A 704 -11.13 36.77 16.94
C ARG A 704 -10.86 35.69 17.98
N ASN A 705 -11.66 35.69 19.03
CA ASN A 705 -11.73 34.57 19.95
C ASN A 705 -12.72 33.52 19.44
N TYR A 706 -12.39 32.25 19.63
CA TYR A 706 -13.28 31.12 19.36
C TYR A 706 -13.27 30.14 20.51
N THR A 707 -14.43 29.59 20.85
CA THR A 707 -14.57 28.60 21.92
C THR A 707 -14.47 27.19 21.35
N ALA A 708 -13.70 26.32 22.02
CA ALA A 708 -13.59 24.90 21.69
C ALA A 708 -14.94 24.18 21.82
N GLY A 709 -15.09 23.06 21.09
CA GLY A 709 -16.32 22.25 21.10
C GLY A 709 -17.46 22.81 20.24
N ASP A 710 -17.64 24.15 20.22
CA ASP A 710 -18.71 24.82 19.46
C ASP A 710 -18.21 25.46 18.16
N THR A 711 -16.89 25.47 17.92
CA THR A 711 -16.27 26.04 16.71
C THR A 711 -15.82 24.94 15.77
N TYR A 712 -16.11 25.11 14.49
CA TYR A 712 -15.70 24.20 13.42
C TYR A 712 -14.60 24.82 12.56
N ILE A 713 -13.72 23.96 12.06
CA ILE A 713 -12.68 24.32 11.11
C ILE A 713 -12.91 23.49 9.85
N SER A 714 -13.21 24.18 8.75
CA SER A 714 -13.52 23.56 7.46
C SER A 714 -12.48 23.92 6.42
N THR A 715 -11.99 22.94 5.66
CA THR A 715 -11.12 23.21 4.51
C THR A 715 -11.95 23.73 3.33
N ALA A 716 -11.52 24.85 2.73
CA ALA A 716 -12.15 25.41 1.55
C ALA A 716 -11.68 24.70 0.29
N LEU A 717 -12.54 23.85 -0.28
CA LEU A 717 -12.28 23.19 -1.55
C LEU A 717 -12.46 24.18 -2.70
N GLN A 718 -11.35 24.62 -3.28
CA GLN A 718 -11.35 25.63 -4.34
C GLN A 718 -11.89 25.09 -5.67
N LEU A 719 -12.88 25.77 -6.24
CA LEU A 719 -13.51 25.44 -7.53
C LEU A 719 -13.14 26.44 -8.64
N GLY A 720 -12.68 27.62 -8.25
CA GLY A 720 -12.35 28.73 -9.16
C GLY A 720 -13.58 29.48 -9.63
N ASP A 721 -13.48 30.19 -10.76
CA ASP A 721 -14.60 30.99 -11.27
C ASP A 721 -15.63 30.11 -11.99
N LEU A 722 -16.91 30.36 -11.69
CA LEU A 722 -18.05 29.71 -12.34
C LEU A 722 -18.74 30.69 -13.29
N PHE A 723 -18.61 30.43 -14.58
CA PHE A 723 -19.37 31.08 -15.65
C PHE A 723 -19.31 30.24 -16.92
N ALA A 724 -20.35 30.35 -17.74
CA ALA A 724 -20.40 29.72 -19.04
C ALA A 724 -19.56 30.50 -20.04
N GLN A 725 -18.81 29.80 -20.87
CA GLN A 725 -17.93 30.42 -21.88
C GLN A 725 -17.76 29.55 -23.12
N VAL A 726 -17.38 30.19 -24.22
CA VAL A 726 -16.95 29.54 -25.47
C VAL A 726 -15.44 29.61 -25.56
N LYS A 727 -14.79 28.51 -25.95
CA LYS A 727 -13.34 28.43 -26.17
C LYS A 727 -13.02 27.75 -27.50
N HIS A 728 -11.79 27.94 -27.97
CA HIS A 728 -11.23 27.22 -29.11
C HIS A 728 -12.07 27.31 -30.39
N VAL A 729 -12.50 28.53 -30.77
CA VAL A 729 -13.23 28.73 -32.03
C VAL A 729 -12.26 28.75 -33.20
N PHE A 730 -12.38 27.81 -34.14
CA PHE A 730 -11.57 27.74 -35.35
C PHE A 730 -12.28 26.96 -36.46
N ASP A 731 -11.89 27.20 -37.71
CA ASP A 731 -12.38 26.49 -38.88
C ASP A 731 -11.40 25.44 -39.41
N GLN A 732 -11.93 24.44 -40.10
CA GLN A 732 -11.16 23.37 -40.76
C GLN A 732 -11.78 23.01 -42.10
N ASN A 733 -10.93 22.63 -43.05
CA ASN A 733 -11.40 22.26 -44.38
C ASN A 733 -12.23 20.95 -44.37
N VAL A 734 -11.84 19.98 -43.53
CA VAL A 734 -12.47 18.65 -43.48
C VAL A 734 -12.38 18.02 -42.09
N TRP A 735 -13.30 17.09 -41.79
CA TRP A 735 -13.27 16.30 -40.55
C TRP A 735 -12.25 15.17 -40.65
N LEU A 736 -11.32 15.11 -39.69
CA LEU A 736 -10.31 14.06 -39.64
C LEU A 736 -10.56 12.99 -38.57
N GLY A 737 -11.74 13.01 -37.93
CA GLY A 737 -12.09 12.01 -36.91
C GLY A 737 -11.51 12.29 -35.51
N ASN A 738 -11.00 13.49 -35.24
CA ASN A 738 -10.39 13.82 -33.96
C ASN A 738 -10.99 15.08 -33.31
N TRP A 739 -11.20 15.04 -31.99
CA TRP A 739 -11.76 16.15 -31.22
C TRP A 739 -10.66 17.03 -30.61
N THR A 740 -9.67 17.44 -31.40
CA THR A 740 -8.59 18.32 -30.93
C THR A 740 -9.12 19.72 -30.61
N ASN A 741 -8.40 20.44 -29.75
CA ASN A 741 -8.67 21.85 -29.40
C ASN A 741 -7.92 22.84 -30.32
N ASP A 742 -7.23 22.31 -31.32
CA ASP A 742 -6.45 23.02 -32.33
C ASP A 742 -6.82 22.48 -33.73
N VAL A 743 -6.52 23.27 -34.76
CA VAL A 743 -6.70 22.91 -36.17
C VAL A 743 -5.96 21.61 -36.48
N SER A 744 -6.70 20.60 -36.96
CA SER A 744 -6.12 19.37 -37.51
C SER A 744 -6.19 19.40 -39.04
N GLY A 745 -5.04 19.28 -39.70
CA GLY A 745 -4.96 19.43 -41.16
C GLY A 745 -4.95 20.89 -41.59
N GLU A 746 -5.62 21.20 -42.70
CA GLU A 746 -5.67 22.56 -43.25
C GLU A 746 -6.90 23.34 -42.74
N PRO A 747 -6.75 24.65 -42.45
CA PRO A 747 -7.88 25.53 -42.18
C PRO A 747 -8.80 25.65 -43.40
N ALA A 748 -10.04 26.11 -43.20
CA ALA A 748 -10.91 26.39 -44.33
C ALA A 748 -10.52 27.74 -44.96
N ASP A 749 -10.77 27.89 -46.27
CA ASP A 749 -10.63 29.21 -46.92
C ASP A 749 -11.68 30.21 -46.41
N ALA A 750 -12.81 29.70 -45.90
CA ALA A 750 -13.86 30.46 -45.24
C ALA A 750 -13.61 30.55 -43.73
N GLY A 751 -13.81 31.73 -43.15
CA GLY A 751 -13.63 31.95 -41.70
C GLY A 751 -14.91 32.35 -40.99
N PHE A 752 -15.04 31.99 -39.71
CA PHE A 752 -16.11 32.51 -38.84
C PHE A 752 -15.60 33.73 -38.06
N ASP A 753 -16.27 34.88 -38.19
CA ASP A 753 -15.90 36.12 -37.49
C ASP A 753 -16.42 36.12 -36.04
N ASN A 754 -15.77 35.32 -35.19
CA ASN A 754 -16.08 35.25 -33.76
C ASN A 754 -15.68 36.54 -33.01
N ILE A 755 -14.86 37.42 -33.61
CA ILE A 755 -14.40 38.65 -32.94
C ILE A 755 -15.54 39.66 -32.90
N ASN A 756 -16.16 39.94 -34.04
CA ASN A 756 -17.26 40.90 -34.09
C ASN A 756 -18.63 40.26 -33.79
N ASN A 757 -18.76 38.95 -34.01
CA ASN A 757 -20.00 38.20 -33.83
C ASN A 757 -19.75 36.94 -32.99
N PRO A 758 -19.45 37.09 -31.69
CA PRO A 758 -19.09 35.96 -30.84
C PRO A 758 -20.26 34.99 -30.67
N ILE A 759 -19.94 33.70 -30.59
CA ILE A 759 -20.90 32.68 -30.15
C ILE A 759 -21.25 32.96 -28.68
N THR A 760 -22.54 33.07 -28.36
CA THR A 760 -23.00 33.43 -27.01
C THR A 760 -23.56 32.22 -26.26
N VAL A 761 -23.38 32.21 -24.94
CA VAL A 761 -23.86 31.17 -24.02
C VAL A 761 -24.54 31.80 -22.81
N ASN A 762 -25.18 31.00 -21.96
CA ASN A 762 -25.67 31.43 -20.64
C ASN A 762 -25.36 30.35 -19.59
N ASN A 763 -25.22 30.77 -18.33
CA ASN A 763 -24.83 29.92 -17.20
C ASN A 763 -25.82 28.76 -16.97
N ARG A 764 -27.12 29.03 -17.14
CA ARG A 764 -28.20 28.05 -16.96
C ARG A 764 -28.14 26.87 -17.92
N SER A 765 -27.94 27.12 -19.21
CA SER A 765 -28.19 26.13 -20.28
C SER A 765 -26.93 25.58 -20.95
N ALA A 766 -25.80 26.30 -20.87
CA ALA A 766 -24.54 25.82 -21.42
C ALA A 766 -24.05 24.56 -20.69
N ILE A 767 -23.48 23.64 -21.46
CA ILE A 767 -22.83 22.41 -20.96
C ILE A 767 -21.36 22.42 -21.35
N THR A 768 -20.53 21.63 -20.68
CA THR A 768 -19.16 21.42 -21.14
C THR A 768 -19.15 20.36 -22.24
N GLU A 769 -18.94 20.78 -23.48
CA GLU A 769 -19.02 19.92 -24.68
C GLU A 769 -18.12 20.47 -25.79
N ARG A 770 -17.64 19.58 -26.65
CA ARG A 770 -16.90 19.91 -27.86
C ARG A 770 -17.88 19.84 -29.05
N TRP A 771 -17.97 20.93 -29.80
CA TRP A 771 -18.96 21.12 -30.86
C TRP A 771 -18.34 21.23 -32.24
N ARG A 772 -18.97 20.57 -33.21
CA ARG A 772 -18.55 20.57 -34.60
C ARG A 772 -19.77 20.88 -35.46
N ILE A 773 -19.75 22.02 -36.13
CA ILE A 773 -20.67 22.32 -37.22
C ILE A 773 -20.03 21.87 -38.53
N GLU A 774 -20.71 21.02 -39.29
CA GLU A 774 -20.24 20.48 -40.58
C GLU A 774 -21.19 20.93 -41.70
N PHE A 775 -20.66 21.62 -42.70
CA PHE A 775 -21.45 22.12 -43.83
C PHE A 775 -21.83 21.01 -44.79
N LEU A 776 -23.12 20.94 -45.14
CA LEU A 776 -23.67 20.00 -46.12
C LEU A 776 -23.64 20.59 -47.54
N ASP A 777 -23.71 21.91 -47.64
CA ASP A 777 -23.58 22.68 -48.87
C ASP A 777 -23.03 24.08 -48.52
N SER A 778 -23.28 25.11 -49.34
CA SER A 778 -22.79 26.46 -49.05
C SER A 778 -23.53 27.18 -47.92
N ASP A 779 -24.75 26.78 -47.58
CA ASP A 779 -25.65 27.50 -46.67
C ASP A 779 -26.16 26.64 -45.50
N ASN A 780 -26.33 25.33 -45.69
CA ASN A 780 -26.88 24.40 -44.70
C ASN A 780 -25.77 23.59 -44.02
N PHE A 781 -25.95 23.31 -42.73
CA PHE A 781 -25.00 22.57 -41.92
C PHE A 781 -25.67 21.70 -40.85
N GLU A 782 -24.90 20.79 -40.29
CA GLU A 782 -25.27 19.93 -39.16
C GLU A 782 -24.41 20.21 -37.94
N LEU A 783 -25.00 20.22 -36.75
CA LEU A 783 -24.30 20.34 -35.48
C LEU A 783 -24.10 18.96 -34.85
N TYR A 784 -22.85 18.66 -34.51
CA TYR A 784 -22.46 17.50 -33.74
C TYR A 784 -21.85 17.92 -32.40
N GLY A 785 -22.31 17.33 -31.30
CA GLY A 785 -21.56 17.29 -30.04
C GLY A 785 -20.74 16.01 -29.98
N GLU A 786 -19.56 16.04 -29.36
CA GLU A 786 -18.73 14.83 -29.22
C GLU A 786 -19.50 13.70 -28.53
N GLN A 787 -20.25 14.03 -27.49
CA GLN A 787 -20.98 13.05 -26.70
C GLN A 787 -22.44 12.96 -27.12
N LEU A 788 -23.01 14.06 -27.60
CA LEU A 788 -24.40 14.13 -28.00
C LEU A 788 -24.66 13.57 -29.43
N GLY A 789 -23.62 13.45 -30.26
CA GLY A 789 -23.79 13.12 -31.67
C GLY A 789 -24.51 14.23 -32.43
N LEU A 790 -25.32 13.90 -33.44
CA LEU A 790 -26.08 14.87 -34.21
C LEU A 790 -27.16 15.54 -33.34
N VAL A 791 -27.00 16.83 -33.08
CA VAL A 791 -27.89 17.62 -32.21
C VAL A 791 -28.96 18.36 -33.01
N GLY A 792 -28.63 18.80 -34.22
CA GLY A 792 -29.59 19.51 -35.07
C GLY A 792 -28.99 19.99 -36.38
N THR A 793 -29.84 20.56 -37.22
CA THR A 793 -29.46 21.16 -38.50
C THR A 793 -29.72 22.65 -38.49
N GLY A 794 -28.92 23.40 -39.24
CA GLY A 794 -28.99 24.86 -39.29
C GLY A 794 -28.70 25.42 -40.67
N ASN A 795 -28.94 26.71 -40.82
CA ASN A 795 -28.65 27.46 -42.03
C ASN A 795 -27.93 28.76 -41.65
N LYS A 796 -26.85 29.10 -42.36
CA LYS A 796 -25.99 30.24 -42.02
C LYS A 796 -26.71 31.61 -42.09
N THR A 797 -27.85 31.69 -42.79
CA THR A 797 -28.58 32.96 -43.00
C THR A 797 -29.46 33.36 -41.81
N VAL A 798 -29.60 32.50 -40.80
CA VAL A 798 -30.39 32.76 -39.59
C VAL A 798 -29.59 32.37 -38.35
N ASP A 799 -29.85 33.04 -37.22
CA ASP A 799 -29.18 32.71 -35.96
C ASP A 799 -29.51 31.27 -35.56
N PHE A 800 -28.48 30.50 -35.27
CA PHE A 800 -28.61 29.09 -34.94
C PHE A 800 -28.50 28.88 -33.43
N SER A 801 -29.60 28.48 -32.81
CA SER A 801 -29.74 28.34 -31.35
C SER A 801 -30.30 26.95 -30.98
N PRO A 802 -29.47 25.90 -31.01
CA PRO A 802 -29.90 24.53 -30.70
C PRO A 802 -30.40 24.42 -29.26
N ILE A 803 -31.59 23.83 -29.07
CA ILE A 803 -32.26 23.75 -27.76
C ILE A 803 -31.67 22.62 -26.91
N ASN A 804 -31.31 22.95 -25.68
CA ASN A 804 -31.00 21.99 -24.63
C ASN A 804 -32.32 21.43 -24.06
N PRO A 805 -32.60 20.11 -24.24
CA PRO A 805 -33.84 19.51 -23.77
C PRO A 805 -33.98 19.49 -22.25
N GLN A 806 -32.88 19.61 -21.48
CA GLN A 806 -32.93 19.64 -20.02
C GLN A 806 -33.43 20.97 -19.46
N THR A 807 -33.16 22.08 -20.16
CA THR A 807 -33.48 23.43 -19.68
C THR A 807 -34.51 24.15 -20.54
N SER A 808 -34.87 23.60 -21.70
CA SER A 808 -35.71 24.25 -22.72
C SER A 808 -35.16 25.60 -23.22
N LEU A 809 -33.85 25.83 -23.05
CA LEU A 809 -33.13 27.02 -23.50
C LEU A 809 -32.02 26.60 -24.47
N PRO A 810 -31.47 27.51 -25.29
CA PRO A 810 -30.37 27.17 -26.19
C PRO A 810 -29.08 26.81 -25.44
N TYR A 811 -28.37 25.76 -25.91
CA TYR A 811 -27.01 25.46 -25.43
C TYR A 811 -26.06 26.64 -25.63
N PHE A 812 -26.17 27.24 -26.82
CA PHE A 812 -25.45 28.44 -27.27
C PHE A 812 -26.24 29.04 -28.45
N THR A 813 -25.83 30.22 -28.89
CA THR A 813 -26.35 30.88 -30.10
C THR A 813 -25.20 31.27 -31.00
N VAL A 814 -25.22 30.78 -32.24
CA VAL A 814 -24.31 31.19 -33.30
C VAL A 814 -24.97 32.29 -34.13
N PRO A 815 -24.45 33.53 -34.12
CA PRO A 815 -25.03 34.62 -34.90
C PRO A 815 -24.81 34.41 -36.40
N SER A 816 -25.88 34.62 -37.18
CA SER A 816 -25.85 34.58 -38.64
C SER A 816 -24.84 35.55 -39.25
N ALA A 817 -24.64 36.71 -38.61
CA ALA A 817 -23.68 37.72 -39.04
C ALA A 817 -22.21 37.29 -38.93
N GLY A 818 -21.90 36.21 -38.19
CA GLY A 818 -20.53 35.70 -38.05
C GLY A 818 -20.04 34.89 -39.25
N TRP A 819 -20.94 34.45 -40.14
CA TRP A 819 -20.56 33.65 -41.31
C TRP A 819 -20.01 34.55 -42.43
N SER A 820 -18.74 34.35 -42.79
CA SER A 820 -18.17 34.96 -44.00
C SER A 820 -18.55 34.20 -45.29
N GLY A 821 -18.11 34.69 -46.45
CA GLY A 821 -18.30 33.98 -47.72
C GLY A 821 -17.32 32.81 -47.88
N GLY A 822 -17.64 31.85 -48.77
CA GLY A 822 -16.71 30.79 -49.18
C GLY A 822 -16.93 29.42 -48.53
N TRP A 823 -17.88 29.28 -47.60
CA TRP A 823 -18.20 27.97 -47.00
C TRP A 823 -18.66 26.96 -48.06
N SER A 824 -18.17 25.74 -47.93
CA SER A 824 -18.44 24.63 -48.85
C SER A 824 -18.69 23.32 -48.10
N ILE A 825 -19.22 22.32 -48.82
CA ILE A 825 -19.49 21.00 -48.26
C ILE A 825 -18.24 20.41 -47.57
N GLY A 826 -18.43 19.89 -46.36
CA GLY A 826 -17.37 19.29 -45.54
C GLY A 826 -16.56 20.28 -44.72
N ASN A 827 -16.69 21.60 -44.94
CA ASN A 827 -16.05 22.60 -44.09
C ASN A 827 -16.64 22.58 -42.68
N ILE A 828 -15.80 22.93 -41.71
CA ILE A 828 -16.10 22.74 -40.30
C ILE A 828 -15.86 24.01 -39.51
N LEU A 829 -16.77 24.30 -38.60
CA LEU A 829 -16.51 25.19 -37.47
C LEU A 829 -16.42 24.35 -36.19
N ARG A 830 -15.28 24.44 -35.50
CA ARG A 830 -15.04 23.82 -34.19
C ARG A 830 -15.05 24.89 -33.11
N PHE A 831 -15.63 24.53 -31.97
CA PHE A 831 -15.57 25.30 -30.73
C PHE A 831 -15.95 24.40 -29.56
N ASN A 832 -15.59 24.83 -28.36
CA ASN A 832 -15.99 24.16 -27.13
C ASN A 832 -16.84 25.12 -26.30
N THR A 833 -17.86 24.61 -25.63
CA THR A 833 -18.49 25.32 -24.53
C THR A 833 -18.00 24.76 -23.20
N ILE A 834 -17.95 25.60 -22.19
CA ILE A 834 -17.76 25.20 -20.79
C ILE A 834 -18.99 25.69 -20.03
N GLY A 835 -19.64 24.80 -19.28
CA GLY A 835 -20.78 25.15 -18.43
C GLY A 835 -20.36 25.93 -17.18
N ALA A 836 -21.29 26.66 -16.57
CA ALA A 836 -21.07 27.32 -15.27
C ALA A 836 -21.19 26.30 -14.11
N ALA A 837 -20.45 25.20 -14.20
CA ALA A 837 -20.54 24.04 -13.31
C ALA A 837 -19.15 23.46 -13.01
N LYS A 838 -18.93 23.02 -11.77
CA LYS A 838 -17.71 22.31 -11.38
C LYS A 838 -18.03 20.99 -10.69
N PRO A 839 -17.44 19.87 -11.12
CA PRO A 839 -17.69 18.57 -10.52
C PRO A 839 -16.99 18.44 -9.16
N ILE A 840 -17.71 17.85 -8.20
CA ILE A 840 -17.25 17.57 -6.83
C ILE A 840 -17.65 16.14 -6.51
N TRP A 841 -16.73 15.37 -5.94
CA TRP A 841 -17.03 14.07 -5.34
C TRP A 841 -17.16 14.24 -3.84
N PHE A 842 -18.31 13.86 -3.29
CA PHE A 842 -18.47 13.60 -1.88
C PHE A 842 -18.18 12.13 -1.60
N VAL A 843 -17.44 11.86 -0.55
CA VAL A 843 -17.14 10.50 -0.06
C VAL A 843 -17.67 10.37 1.35
N ARG A 844 -18.42 9.30 1.60
CA ARG A 844 -18.87 8.90 2.94
C ARG A 844 -18.23 7.58 3.31
N SER A 845 -17.54 7.53 4.44
CA SER A 845 -16.99 6.30 5.01
C SER A 845 -17.71 5.98 6.33
N VAL A 846 -18.18 4.75 6.46
CA VAL A 846 -18.91 4.23 7.63
C VAL A 846 -18.07 3.15 8.29
N LEU A 847 -17.70 3.37 9.54
CA LEU A 847 -16.97 2.40 10.35
C LEU A 847 -17.90 1.29 10.88
N PRO A 848 -17.42 0.04 10.95
CA PRO A 848 -18.16 -1.07 11.54
C PRO A 848 -18.65 -0.79 12.97
N SER A 849 -19.92 -1.09 13.24
CA SER A 849 -20.64 -0.81 14.48
C SER A 849 -21.89 -1.68 14.63
N ILE A 850 -22.28 -1.91 15.89
CA ILE A 850 -23.58 -2.50 16.26
C ILE A 850 -24.65 -1.44 16.58
N ALA A 851 -24.24 -0.17 16.69
CA ALA A 851 -25.10 0.96 16.98
C ALA A 851 -25.35 1.76 15.70
N SER A 852 -26.61 2.04 15.43
CA SER A 852 -27.09 2.97 14.39
C SER A 852 -27.79 4.15 15.05
N ILE A 853 -27.59 5.36 14.54
CA ILE A 853 -28.42 6.52 14.91
C ILE A 853 -29.61 6.65 13.95
N GLU A 854 -30.73 7.23 14.41
CA GLU A 854 -31.95 7.33 13.60
C GLU A 854 -31.88 8.43 12.53
N GLN A 855 -31.16 9.51 12.81
CA GLN A 855 -30.98 10.63 11.89
C GLN A 855 -29.54 11.13 11.99
N ASP A 856 -28.95 11.41 10.84
CA ASP A 856 -27.63 12.01 10.71
C ASP A 856 -27.71 13.12 9.64
N ASP A 857 -26.97 14.20 9.82
CA ASP A 857 -26.97 15.33 8.90
C ASP A 857 -25.56 15.89 8.67
N ILE A 858 -25.35 16.40 7.46
CA ILE A 858 -24.18 17.20 7.13
C ILE A 858 -24.65 18.54 6.59
N ARG A 859 -23.90 19.60 6.88
CA ARG A 859 -24.13 20.91 6.29
C ARG A 859 -23.04 21.24 5.30
N VAL A 860 -23.41 21.62 4.09
CA VAL A 860 -22.48 21.97 3.01
C VAL A 860 -22.80 23.37 2.52
N GLN A 861 -21.78 24.18 2.24
CA GLN A 861 -21.97 25.55 1.75
C GLN A 861 -21.09 25.83 0.54
N ILE A 862 -21.70 26.32 -0.54
CA ILE A 862 -20.99 26.92 -1.67
C ILE A 862 -20.83 28.40 -1.39
N ARG A 863 -19.61 28.90 -1.54
CA ARG A 863 -19.22 30.26 -1.24
C ARG A 863 -18.36 30.83 -2.37
N GLY A 864 -18.25 32.14 -2.43
CA GLY A 864 -17.60 32.84 -3.53
C GLY A 864 -18.08 34.29 -3.61
N ASN A 865 -17.53 35.01 -4.58
CA ASN A 865 -17.76 36.43 -4.75
C ASN A 865 -18.67 36.68 -5.95
N ILE A 866 -19.64 37.57 -5.80
CA ILE A 866 -20.40 38.08 -6.93
C ILE A 866 -19.58 39.21 -7.54
N THR A 867 -19.07 39.00 -8.75
CA THR A 867 -18.46 40.11 -9.50
C THR A 867 -19.60 41.00 -9.96
N GLN A 868 -19.76 42.18 -9.34
CA GLN A 868 -20.62 43.21 -9.93
C GLN A 868 -19.96 43.63 -11.25
N ALA A 869 -20.66 43.38 -12.36
CA ALA A 869 -20.25 43.81 -13.69
C ALA A 869 -20.44 45.32 -13.87
#